data_AF-A0A7V4ZPJ3-F1
#
_entry.id   AF-A0A7V4ZPJ3-F1
#
_cell.length_a   1.000
_cell.length_b   1.000
_cell.length_c   1.000
_cell.angle_alpha   90.00
_cell.angle_beta   90.00
_cell.angle_gamma   90.00
#
_symmetry.space_group_name_H-M   'P 1'
#
loop_
_entity.id
_entity.type
_entity.pdbx_description
1 polymer ?
#
loop_
_entity_poly.entity_id
_entity_poly.type
_entity_poly.pdbx_seq_one_letter_code
_entity_poly.pdbx_strand_id
1 'polypeptide(L)'
;MKSKFKYFWGLMVFTFFIIAYPHLSDSATITYTYDNLNRLTKVVYGDGTTEEFTYDSAGNRLTHTIKDNIPPSPPQNIKYSGSGFGSIRISWDPNSDSDLAGYKVYYGKSSGSYENSIDVGNVTAYNLSGLIPGITYYITVTSYDTSGNESASLMEVSGAPKQGLLYDDFSGEKIDLNKWRYGEFVREIREFNGGDYKLYLQTITPNTTVMKTFPYNVRNNIGFVDPDSINSIQAQVTIIESNISGTGRTYTYLGGRFYNDGTSGGGYVGDIWAEVSIRRASDGLSARYYIAKYITPDGTTMQDLKWGTFSTPVTVGTPYILYIDYNPSINQFTFKVESETITVMPSELPPRAGPPNIPWKGLRTVSRAYNPTDTASLSSTFDDVYVSNSLYDDFSSEVIDSSKWVNYEFVREIVDGKLRSGVRSSSASSYIISNRLEFIDPSLIDTISAKATLLDRQNEHDIESVSAYIGGIYYNDGTPGGGYMGDVLASVGIGGSGSNPTAGWRLSKFTDYIGQNTETVASGLFSTPINLGDTYDLFIQWDGSKFTFKINDEVDYYSPVTSVNPPNNPRRELTTIIRNPGGKEGMIEAFFDDVYIGITLKEDFDRDGDVDGLDLAVFASEFGRTDCNPSNPCYGDLDSDGDVDKDDLALFAEEFGKTY
;
A
#
# COMPACT_ATOMS: atom_id res chain seq x y z
N MET A 1 82.65 -57.59 51.90
CA MET A 1 83.47 -56.36 51.77
C MET A 1 82.71 -55.38 50.87
N LYS A 2 82.82 -54.08 51.16
CA LYS A 2 82.02 -52.94 50.66
C LYS A 2 81.80 -52.87 49.13
N SER A 3 80.66 -52.34 48.71
CA SER A 3 80.57 -51.23 47.74
C SER A 3 79.18 -50.59 47.75
N LYS A 4 79.15 -49.25 47.88
CA LYS A 4 77.96 -48.38 47.83
C LYS A 4 77.82 -47.84 46.39
N PHE A 5 76.60 -47.59 45.90
CA PHE A 5 76.23 -46.31 45.25
C PHE A 5 74.71 -46.11 45.19
N LYS A 6 74.33 -44.84 45.19
CA LYS A 6 73.05 -44.23 45.59
C LYS A 6 71.95 -44.33 44.52
N TYR A 7 70.70 -44.55 44.93
CA TYR A 7 69.50 -44.12 44.19
C TYR A 7 69.04 -42.77 44.73
N PHE A 8 68.83 -41.79 43.85
CA PHE A 8 68.26 -40.48 44.18
C PHE A 8 66.92 -40.32 43.43
N TRP A 9 65.94 -39.80 44.16
CA TRP A 9 64.53 -39.67 43.79
C TRP A 9 64.27 -38.70 42.64
N GLY A 10 63.28 -39.03 41.81
CA GLY A 10 62.47 -38.08 41.05
C GLY A 10 60.99 -38.42 41.29
N LEU A 11 60.33 -37.66 42.17
CA LEU A 11 58.91 -37.73 42.42
C LEU A 11 58.18 -37.10 41.23
N MET A 12 57.36 -37.87 40.51
CA MET A 12 56.42 -37.32 39.53
C MET A 12 55.02 -37.43 40.13
N VAL A 13 54.55 -36.31 40.68
CA VAL A 13 53.19 -36.15 41.19
C VAL A 13 52.28 -36.01 39.97
N PHE A 14 51.50 -37.05 39.67
CA PHE A 14 50.34 -36.92 38.80
C PHE A 14 49.20 -36.31 39.62
N THR A 15 49.09 -34.99 39.61
CA THR A 15 47.89 -34.31 40.06
C THR A 15 46.81 -34.54 39.01
N PHE A 16 45.94 -35.52 39.23
CA PHE A 16 44.65 -35.61 38.53
C PHE A 16 43.80 -34.44 39.05
N PHE A 17 43.73 -33.36 38.27
CA PHE A 17 42.58 -32.46 38.37
C PHE A 17 41.39 -33.23 37.80
N ILE A 18 40.60 -33.86 38.66
CA ILE A 18 39.24 -34.25 38.31
C ILE A 18 38.46 -32.93 38.25
N ILE A 19 38.32 -32.39 37.04
CA ILE A 19 37.20 -31.51 36.76
C ILE A 19 36.00 -32.44 36.72
N ALA A 20 35.12 -32.32 37.71
CA ALA A 20 33.86 -33.04 37.72
C ALA A 20 33.00 -32.50 36.57
N TYR A 21 32.86 -33.28 35.50
CA TYR A 21 31.89 -33.00 34.45
C TYR A 21 30.58 -33.74 34.79
N PRO A 22 29.43 -33.05 34.84
CA PRO A 22 28.18 -33.62 35.34
C PRO A 22 27.46 -34.58 34.37
N HIS A 23 28.10 -35.03 33.27
CA HIS A 23 27.42 -35.74 32.17
C HIS A 23 27.58 -37.27 32.14
N LEU A 24 28.14 -37.90 33.18
CA LEU A 24 28.30 -39.36 33.20
C LEU A 24 27.02 -40.05 33.73
N SER A 25 26.26 -40.68 32.83
CA SER A 25 25.25 -41.68 33.17
C SER A 25 25.91 -42.98 33.66
N ASP A 26 25.19 -43.76 34.47
CA ASP A 26 25.72 -44.84 35.33
C ASP A 26 26.23 -46.11 34.57
N SER A 27 26.33 -46.07 33.23
CA SER A 27 27.00 -47.09 32.41
C SER A 27 27.40 -46.58 31.01
N ALA A 28 28.46 -45.78 30.96
CA ALA A 28 29.04 -45.25 29.72
C ALA A 28 30.41 -45.86 29.43
N THR A 29 30.63 -46.38 28.22
CA THR A 29 31.98 -46.84 27.78
C THR A 29 32.80 -45.64 27.33
N ILE A 30 33.96 -45.43 27.95
CA ILE A 30 34.92 -44.40 27.53
C ILE A 30 36.01 -45.04 26.68
N THR A 31 36.17 -44.56 25.44
CA THR A 31 37.17 -45.09 24.49
C THR A 31 38.36 -44.14 24.39
N TYR A 32 39.58 -44.68 24.53
CA TYR A 32 40.82 -43.92 24.43
C TYR A 32 41.60 -44.31 23.17
N THR A 33 42.07 -43.32 22.42
CA THR A 33 42.93 -43.50 21.24
C THR A 33 44.31 -42.92 21.53
N TYR A 34 45.37 -43.60 21.08
CA TYR A 34 46.75 -43.18 21.28
C TYR A 34 47.51 -43.09 19.96
N ASP A 35 48.53 -42.24 19.89
CA ASP A 35 49.49 -42.23 18.78
C ASP A 35 50.54 -43.35 18.89
N ASN A 36 51.43 -43.46 17.89
CA ASN A 36 52.52 -44.45 17.86
C ASN A 36 53.56 -44.28 19.00
N LEU A 37 53.51 -43.18 19.76
CA LEU A 37 54.34 -42.92 20.92
C LEU A 37 53.58 -43.17 22.24
N ASN A 38 52.40 -43.81 22.18
CA ASN A 38 51.51 -44.08 23.31
C ASN A 38 51.00 -42.82 24.05
N ARG A 39 50.89 -41.69 23.35
CA ARG A 39 50.30 -40.45 23.90
C ARG A 39 48.83 -40.39 23.53
N LEU A 40 47.98 -39.97 24.47
CA LEU A 40 46.52 -39.93 24.32
C LEU A 40 46.12 -38.90 23.27
N THR A 41 45.57 -39.31 22.12
CA THR A 41 45.16 -38.38 21.06
C THR A 41 43.66 -38.12 21.04
N LYS A 42 42.83 -39.04 21.56
CA LYS A 42 41.39 -38.87 21.61
C LYS A 42 40.74 -39.61 22.77
N VAL A 43 39.77 -38.98 23.43
CA VAL A 43 38.82 -39.60 24.37
C VAL A 43 37.44 -39.48 23.74
N VAL A 44 36.68 -40.57 23.75
CA VAL A 44 35.25 -40.57 23.41
C VAL A 44 34.50 -41.02 24.66
N TYR A 45 33.71 -40.13 25.23
CA TYR A 45 32.84 -40.44 26.37
C TYR A 45 31.60 -41.18 25.88
N GLY A 46 30.96 -41.95 26.77
CA GLY A 46 29.79 -42.76 26.38
C GLY A 46 28.53 -41.94 26.10
N ASP A 47 28.57 -40.63 26.40
CA ASP A 47 27.56 -39.66 26.02
C ASP A 47 27.75 -39.16 24.58
N GLY A 48 28.92 -39.36 23.95
CA GLY A 48 29.25 -38.93 22.59
C GLY A 48 30.20 -37.73 22.52
N THR A 49 30.49 -37.08 23.66
CA THR A 49 31.47 -36.01 23.78
C THR A 49 32.87 -36.54 23.45
N THR A 50 33.65 -35.76 22.71
CA THR A 50 35.03 -36.14 22.36
C THR A 50 36.04 -35.11 22.82
N GLU A 51 37.16 -35.56 23.36
CA GLU A 51 38.34 -34.74 23.59
C GLU A 51 39.45 -35.15 22.63
N GLU A 52 40.09 -34.20 21.97
CA GLU A 52 41.21 -34.45 21.08
C GLU A 52 42.46 -33.67 21.53
N PHE A 53 43.62 -34.30 21.40
CA PHE A 53 44.90 -33.75 21.84
C PHE A 53 45.93 -33.82 20.73
N THR A 54 46.72 -32.75 20.60
CA THR A 54 47.92 -32.74 19.75
C THR A 54 49.16 -32.47 20.58
N TYR A 55 50.32 -32.90 20.06
CA TYR A 55 51.59 -32.82 20.78
C TYR A 55 52.71 -32.36 19.86
N ASP A 56 53.71 -31.67 20.43
CA ASP A 56 54.96 -31.39 19.73
C ASP A 56 55.87 -32.63 19.68
N SER A 57 57.05 -32.48 19.07
CA SER A 57 58.06 -33.55 18.99
C SER A 57 58.69 -33.90 20.35
N ALA A 58 58.58 -33.02 21.34
CA ALA A 58 59.11 -33.24 22.69
C ALA A 58 58.08 -33.88 23.64
N GLY A 59 56.83 -34.05 23.21
CA GLY A 59 55.76 -34.63 24.03
C GLY A 59 54.91 -33.60 24.80
N ASN A 60 55.12 -32.30 24.58
CA ASN A 60 54.28 -31.28 25.19
C ASN A 60 52.95 -31.18 24.45
N ARG A 61 51.84 -31.11 25.20
CA ARG A 61 50.50 -30.93 24.63
C ARG A 61 50.41 -29.54 23.98
N LEU A 62 50.14 -29.51 22.67
CA LEU A 62 49.96 -28.29 21.90
C LEU A 62 48.50 -27.82 21.91
N THR A 63 47.55 -28.73 21.71
CA THR A 63 46.12 -28.43 21.74
C THR A 63 45.36 -29.44 22.58
N HIS A 64 44.22 -28.99 23.10
CA HIS A 64 43.18 -29.80 23.71
C HIS A 64 41.84 -29.23 23.22
N THR A 65 41.09 -30.01 22.47
CA THR A 65 39.80 -29.60 21.90
C THR A 65 38.72 -30.51 22.44
N ILE A 66 37.68 -29.92 23.04
CA ILE A 66 36.48 -30.63 23.47
C ILE A 66 35.41 -30.38 22.41
N LYS A 67 34.83 -31.44 21.86
CA LYS A 67 33.72 -31.37 20.92
C LYS A 67 32.54 -32.15 21.48
N ASP A 68 31.51 -31.42 21.83
CA ASP A 68 30.20 -31.94 22.18
C ASP A 68 29.44 -32.34 20.90
N ASN A 69 28.85 -33.53 20.90
CA ASN A 69 28.05 -34.07 19.79
C ASN A 69 26.69 -34.58 20.28
N ILE A 70 26.21 -34.08 21.42
CA ILE A 70 24.99 -34.54 22.08
C ILE A 70 23.92 -33.51 21.82
N PRO A 71 22.91 -33.82 20.99
CA PRO A 71 21.80 -32.91 20.82
C PRO A 71 21.05 -32.67 22.14
N PRO A 72 20.50 -31.47 22.35
CA PRO A 72 19.60 -31.21 23.46
C PRO A 72 18.34 -32.08 23.37
N SER A 73 17.56 -32.13 24.45
CA SER A 73 16.28 -32.84 24.44
C SER A 73 15.30 -32.21 23.41
N PRO A 74 14.44 -32.96 22.72
CA PRO A 74 13.41 -32.36 21.86
C PRO A 74 12.41 -31.50 22.66
N PRO A 75 11.92 -30.37 22.09
CA PRO A 75 10.86 -29.58 22.69
C PRO A 75 9.61 -30.43 22.94
N GLN A 76 8.93 -30.18 24.07
CA GLN A 76 7.73 -30.93 24.46
C GLN A 76 6.49 -30.03 24.45
N ASN A 77 5.31 -30.67 24.38
CA ASN A 77 4.03 -30.00 24.48
C ASN A 77 3.87 -28.85 23.47
N ILE A 78 4.34 -29.05 22.24
CA ILE A 78 4.11 -28.12 21.13
C ILE A 78 2.60 -28.00 20.94
N LYS A 79 2.10 -26.78 21.01
CA LYS A 79 0.67 -26.45 20.91
C LYS A 79 0.47 -25.38 19.87
N TYR A 80 -0.61 -25.54 19.12
CA TYR A 80 -1.26 -24.44 18.44
C TYR A 80 -1.92 -23.56 19.51
N SER A 81 -1.55 -22.28 19.54
CA SER A 81 -2.03 -21.33 20.55
C SER A 81 -2.86 -20.19 19.96
N GLY A 82 -2.98 -20.09 18.64
CA GLY A 82 -3.84 -19.13 17.95
C GLY A 82 -3.50 -19.01 16.47
N SER A 83 -4.36 -18.32 15.72
CA SER A 83 -4.08 -17.88 14.36
C SER A 83 -4.55 -16.46 14.20
N GLY A 84 -3.80 -15.69 13.42
CA GLY A 84 -4.26 -14.41 12.91
C GLY A 84 -4.11 -14.30 11.41
N PHE A 85 -4.31 -13.11 10.88
CA PHE A 85 -4.28 -12.92 9.43
C PHE A 85 -2.89 -13.21 8.86
N GLY A 86 -2.80 -14.32 8.12
CA GLY A 86 -1.54 -14.80 7.56
C GLY A 86 -0.51 -15.21 8.61
N SER A 87 -0.91 -15.49 9.85
CA SER A 87 -0.01 -16.00 10.89
C SER A 87 -0.60 -17.14 11.73
N ILE A 88 0.27 -17.99 12.26
CA ILE A 88 -0.07 -19.04 13.24
C ILE A 88 0.83 -18.89 14.45
N ARG A 89 0.26 -18.88 15.64
CA ARG A 89 1.01 -18.91 16.89
C ARG A 89 1.17 -20.33 17.41
N ILE A 90 2.40 -20.65 17.78
CA ILE A 90 2.77 -21.91 18.43
C ILE A 90 3.51 -21.63 19.74
N SER A 91 3.38 -22.54 20.70
CA SER A 91 4.15 -22.53 21.95
C SER A 91 4.56 -23.94 22.37
N TRP A 92 5.60 -24.04 23.20
CA TRP A 92 6.15 -25.29 23.72
C TRP A 92 6.74 -25.09 25.12
N ASP A 93 6.98 -26.18 25.83
CA ASP A 93 7.57 -26.13 27.16
C ASP A 93 9.09 -25.87 27.06
N PRO A 94 9.69 -25.09 27.99
CA PRO A 94 11.12 -24.80 27.98
C PRO A 94 11.95 -26.05 28.25
N ASN A 95 13.02 -26.20 27.45
CA ASN A 95 14.08 -27.18 27.70
C ASN A 95 14.94 -26.80 28.91
N SER A 96 15.44 -27.81 29.64
CA SER A 96 16.30 -27.63 30.81
C SER A 96 17.77 -28.00 30.57
N ASP A 97 18.14 -28.33 29.32
CA ASP A 97 19.52 -28.63 28.93
C ASP A 97 20.43 -27.41 29.20
N SER A 98 21.57 -27.61 29.88
CA SER A 98 22.40 -26.52 30.39
C SER A 98 23.15 -25.70 29.33
N ASP A 99 23.25 -26.26 28.13
CA ASP A 99 23.95 -25.76 26.95
C ASP A 99 22.98 -25.36 25.82
N LEU A 100 21.67 -25.32 26.09
CA LEU A 100 20.65 -24.87 25.16
C LEU A 100 20.97 -23.47 24.62
N ALA A 101 21.05 -23.34 23.29
CA ALA A 101 21.26 -22.07 22.62
C ALA A 101 19.96 -21.48 22.06
N GLY A 102 19.01 -22.32 21.61
CA GLY A 102 17.73 -21.85 21.10
C GLY A 102 16.89 -22.94 20.42
N TYR A 103 15.95 -22.50 19.60
CA TYR A 103 14.99 -23.36 18.89
C TYR A 103 14.88 -23.00 17.41
N LYS A 104 14.48 -23.97 16.60
CA LYS A 104 14.10 -23.76 15.19
C LYS A 104 12.69 -24.24 14.94
N VAL A 105 11.93 -23.45 14.20
CA VAL A 105 10.57 -23.77 13.75
C VAL A 105 10.63 -24.21 12.29
N TYR A 106 10.08 -25.38 12.01
CA TYR A 106 9.96 -25.95 10.67
C TYR A 106 8.50 -26.03 10.25
N TYR A 107 8.18 -25.66 9.01
CA TYR A 107 6.80 -25.67 8.53
C TYR A 107 6.66 -25.97 7.03
N GLY A 108 5.50 -26.51 6.66
CA GLY A 108 5.13 -26.81 5.28
C GLY A 108 3.63 -27.07 5.12
N LYS A 109 3.15 -27.21 3.88
CA LYS A 109 1.72 -27.45 3.58
C LYS A 109 1.31 -28.93 3.64
N SER A 110 2.26 -29.84 3.88
CA SER A 110 2.04 -31.29 3.96
C SER A 110 2.67 -31.86 5.23
N SER A 111 1.94 -32.75 5.92
CA SER A 111 2.42 -33.40 7.14
C SER A 111 3.74 -34.15 6.91
N GLY A 112 4.71 -33.94 7.80
CA GLY A 112 6.04 -34.53 7.72
C GLY A 112 6.95 -33.98 6.59
N SER A 113 6.51 -32.96 5.85
CA SER A 113 7.30 -32.31 4.81
C SER A 113 7.37 -30.80 5.05
N TYR A 114 8.49 -30.36 5.62
CA TYR A 114 8.71 -28.96 5.97
C TYR A 114 9.64 -28.31 4.94
N GLU A 115 9.09 -27.42 4.13
CA GLU A 115 9.80 -26.71 3.06
C GLU A 115 10.60 -25.52 3.61
N ASN A 116 10.21 -25.03 4.80
CA ASN A 116 10.74 -23.82 5.40
C ASN A 116 11.20 -24.07 6.84
N SER A 117 12.22 -23.32 7.27
CA SER A 117 12.73 -23.34 8.64
C SER A 117 13.16 -21.95 9.09
N ILE A 118 12.91 -21.60 10.35
CA ILE A 118 13.30 -20.32 10.96
C ILE A 118 13.99 -20.62 12.29
N ASP A 119 15.16 -20.03 12.51
CA ASP A 119 15.78 -19.96 13.84
C ASP A 119 15.11 -18.86 14.63
N VAL A 120 14.48 -19.24 15.75
CA VAL A 120 13.67 -18.35 16.58
C VAL A 120 14.39 -17.96 17.88
N GLY A 121 15.65 -18.40 18.04
CA GLY A 121 16.42 -18.18 19.26
C GLY A 121 15.84 -18.88 20.48
N ASN A 122 16.23 -18.45 21.67
CA ASN A 122 15.80 -19.06 22.93
C ASN A 122 14.48 -18.48 23.43
N VAL A 123 13.40 -18.82 22.73
CA VAL A 123 12.01 -18.47 23.07
C VAL A 123 11.19 -19.75 23.28
N THR A 124 10.04 -19.66 23.94
CA THR A 124 9.10 -20.79 24.15
C THR A 124 7.78 -20.63 23.40
N ALA A 125 7.65 -19.54 22.63
CA ALA A 125 6.53 -19.29 21.76
C ALA A 125 6.99 -18.52 20.52
N TYR A 126 6.31 -18.74 19.41
CA TYR A 126 6.61 -18.04 18.16
C TYR A 126 5.35 -17.76 17.36
N ASN A 127 5.23 -16.54 16.83
CA ASN A 127 4.20 -16.16 15.88
C ASN A 127 4.75 -16.31 14.46
N LEU A 128 4.42 -17.42 13.81
CA LEU A 128 4.82 -17.72 12.45
C LEU A 128 3.98 -16.88 11.47
N SER A 129 4.56 -15.78 10.99
CA SER A 129 3.92 -14.84 10.05
C SER A 129 4.20 -15.19 8.58
N GLY A 130 3.56 -14.47 7.66
CA GLY A 130 3.78 -14.67 6.23
C GLY A 130 3.21 -15.97 5.68
N LEU A 131 2.20 -16.56 6.32
CA LEU A 131 1.46 -17.75 5.87
C LEU A 131 0.28 -17.38 4.98
N ILE A 132 -0.14 -18.27 4.08
CA ILE A 132 -1.29 -18.01 3.20
C ILE A 132 -2.57 -18.24 4.02
N PRO A 133 -3.45 -17.23 4.15
CA PRO A 133 -4.74 -17.38 4.84
C PRO A 133 -5.56 -18.56 4.34
N GLY A 134 -6.19 -19.30 5.25
CA GLY A 134 -7.05 -20.46 4.94
C GLY A 134 -6.31 -21.74 4.51
N ILE A 135 -5.00 -21.69 4.29
CA ILE A 135 -4.20 -22.88 3.98
C ILE A 135 -3.71 -23.54 5.28
N THR A 136 -3.89 -24.85 5.40
CA THR A 136 -3.36 -25.61 6.53
C THR A 136 -1.84 -25.79 6.39
N TYR A 137 -1.12 -25.41 7.44
CA TYR A 137 0.30 -25.65 7.62
C TYR A 137 0.52 -26.66 8.73
N TYR A 138 1.56 -27.47 8.55
CA TYR A 138 2.07 -28.44 9.50
C TYR A 138 3.41 -27.92 10.03
N ILE A 139 3.56 -27.89 11.35
CA ILE A 139 4.63 -27.17 12.04
C ILE A 139 5.24 -28.09 13.11
N THR A 140 6.57 -28.13 13.17
CA THR A 140 7.34 -28.79 14.24
C THR A 140 8.42 -27.85 14.76
N VAL A 141 8.90 -28.11 15.98
CA VAL A 141 9.97 -27.34 16.62
C VAL A 141 11.09 -28.29 17.04
N THR A 142 12.34 -27.87 16.82
CA THR A 142 13.56 -28.52 17.34
C THR A 142 14.30 -27.54 18.26
N SER A 143 15.18 -28.08 19.09
CA SER A 143 16.09 -27.34 19.96
C SER A 143 17.52 -27.53 19.48
N TYR A 144 18.38 -26.54 19.68
CA TYR A 144 19.80 -26.64 19.38
C TYR A 144 20.68 -26.06 20.50
N ASP A 145 21.87 -26.63 20.66
CA ASP A 145 22.84 -26.24 21.70
C ASP A 145 23.88 -25.23 21.20
N THR A 146 24.72 -24.75 22.12
CA THR A 146 25.83 -23.82 21.82
C THR A 146 26.95 -24.43 20.96
N SER A 147 26.96 -25.76 20.81
CA SER A 147 27.88 -26.54 19.97
C SER A 147 27.34 -26.73 18.54
N GLY A 148 26.07 -26.37 18.29
CA GLY A 148 25.37 -26.51 17.02
C GLY A 148 24.72 -27.89 16.80
N ASN A 149 24.62 -28.75 17.82
CA ASN A 149 23.86 -30.00 17.69
C ASN A 149 22.36 -29.69 17.81
N GLU A 150 21.56 -30.36 16.98
CA GLU A 150 20.12 -30.12 16.89
C GLU A 150 19.34 -31.41 17.21
N SER A 151 18.29 -31.27 18.00
CA SER A 151 17.45 -32.39 18.45
C SER A 151 16.57 -32.94 17.33
N ALA A 152 16.02 -34.15 17.53
CA ALA A 152 14.99 -34.68 16.64
C ALA A 152 13.65 -33.94 16.86
N SER A 153 12.83 -33.82 15.81
CA SER A 153 11.43 -33.45 15.95
C SER A 153 10.58 -34.66 16.37
N LEU A 154 9.79 -34.53 17.44
CA LEU A 154 8.94 -35.61 17.96
C LEU A 154 7.45 -35.33 17.89
N MET A 155 7.05 -34.07 17.71
CA MET A 155 5.65 -33.63 17.71
C MET A 155 5.42 -32.66 16.56
N GLU A 156 4.29 -32.82 15.88
CA GLU A 156 3.81 -31.89 14.86
C GLU A 156 2.46 -31.34 15.29
N VAL A 157 2.24 -30.05 15.03
CA VAL A 157 0.93 -29.41 15.13
C VAL A 157 0.52 -28.93 13.74
N SER A 158 -0.79 -28.85 13.51
CA SER A 158 -1.32 -28.25 12.29
C SER A 158 -2.25 -27.09 12.63
N GLY A 159 -2.21 -26.03 11.83
CA GLY A 159 -3.11 -24.89 11.93
C GLY A 159 -3.31 -24.23 10.58
N ALA A 160 -4.34 -23.41 10.43
CA ALA A 160 -4.55 -22.60 9.23
C ALA A 160 -4.69 -21.13 9.67
N PRO A 161 -3.95 -20.19 9.07
CA PRO A 161 -4.11 -18.78 9.40
C PRO A 161 -5.54 -18.32 9.09
N LYS A 162 -6.08 -17.41 9.90
CA LYS A 162 -7.40 -16.82 9.64
C LYS A 162 -7.36 -16.04 8.32
N GLN A 163 -8.49 -15.99 7.61
CA GLN A 163 -8.71 -14.90 6.64
C GLN A 163 -8.79 -13.58 7.42
N GLY A 164 -8.31 -12.51 6.81
CA GLY A 164 -8.35 -11.18 7.43
C GLY A 164 -9.77 -10.66 7.49
N LEU A 165 -9.94 -9.48 8.07
CA LEU A 165 -11.22 -8.78 8.02
C LEU A 165 -11.53 -8.44 6.56
N LEU A 166 -12.70 -8.87 6.06
CA LEU A 166 -13.18 -8.45 4.75
C LEU A 166 -13.45 -6.94 4.81
N TYR A 167 -12.55 -6.17 4.23
CA TYR A 167 -12.65 -4.73 4.21
C TYR A 167 -13.66 -4.30 3.15
N ASP A 168 -13.50 -4.76 1.91
CA ASP A 168 -14.41 -4.44 0.82
C ASP A 168 -14.35 -5.51 -0.26
N ASP A 169 -15.50 -6.07 -0.61
CA ASP A 169 -15.69 -6.93 -1.79
C ASP A 169 -16.21 -6.14 -2.99
N PHE A 170 -16.33 -4.81 -2.87
CA PHE A 170 -16.84 -3.90 -3.89
C PHE A 170 -18.21 -4.29 -4.48
N SER A 171 -19.00 -5.10 -3.76
CA SER A 171 -20.31 -5.59 -4.22
C SER A 171 -21.38 -4.49 -4.31
N GLY A 172 -21.14 -3.31 -3.74
CA GLY A 172 -22.01 -2.14 -3.82
C GLY A 172 -22.01 -1.46 -5.19
N GLU A 173 -22.97 -0.58 -5.43
CA GLU A 173 -23.06 0.17 -6.71
C GLU A 173 -22.01 1.28 -6.86
N LYS A 174 -21.43 1.73 -5.74
CA LYS A 174 -20.50 2.86 -5.64
C LYS A 174 -19.44 2.56 -4.58
N ILE A 175 -18.28 3.18 -4.72
CA ILE A 175 -17.21 3.14 -3.70
C ILE A 175 -17.75 3.67 -2.36
N ASP A 176 -17.65 2.86 -1.32
CA ASP A 176 -18.10 3.22 0.03
C ASP A 176 -17.15 4.24 0.66
N LEU A 177 -17.63 5.48 0.77
CA LEU A 177 -16.88 6.58 1.37
C LEU A 177 -16.76 6.48 2.89
N ASN A 178 -17.35 5.49 3.56
CA ASN A 178 -17.06 5.19 4.97
C ASN A 178 -15.83 4.29 5.15
N LYS A 179 -15.34 3.68 4.06
CA LYS A 179 -14.14 2.85 4.03
C LYS A 179 -13.00 3.58 3.30
N TRP A 180 -13.33 4.20 2.18
CA TRP A 180 -12.34 4.82 1.30
C TRP A 180 -12.36 6.34 1.34
N ARG A 181 -11.17 6.93 1.26
CA ARG A 181 -10.98 8.39 1.26
C ARG A 181 -11.51 9.06 0.00
N TYR A 182 -11.39 8.40 -1.14
CA TYR A 182 -11.76 8.93 -2.45
C TYR A 182 -12.88 8.10 -3.05
N GLY A 183 -13.81 8.75 -3.76
CA GLY A 183 -14.86 8.05 -4.50
C GLY A 183 -14.59 8.02 -5.99
N GLU A 184 -15.63 7.70 -6.77
CA GLU A 184 -15.56 7.55 -8.21
C GLU A 184 -15.11 8.80 -8.97
N PHE A 185 -14.26 8.59 -9.97
CA PHE A 185 -13.77 9.61 -10.87
C PHE A 185 -13.50 8.97 -12.22
N VAL A 186 -14.21 9.39 -13.26
CA VAL A 186 -14.10 8.78 -14.59
C VAL A 186 -13.92 9.87 -15.64
N ARG A 187 -12.89 9.72 -16.46
CA ARG A 187 -12.67 10.47 -17.70
C ARG A 187 -12.22 9.45 -18.73
N GLU A 188 -13.12 9.11 -19.65
CA GLU A 188 -12.83 8.17 -20.74
C GLU A 188 -13.78 8.41 -21.91
N ILE A 189 -13.48 7.80 -23.05
CA ILE A 189 -14.49 7.59 -24.07
C ILE A 189 -15.24 6.30 -23.72
N ARG A 190 -16.56 6.40 -23.64
CA ARG A 190 -17.43 5.28 -23.23
C ARG A 190 -18.44 5.01 -24.33
N GLU A 191 -18.64 3.73 -24.62
CA GLU A 191 -19.70 3.29 -25.51
C GLU A 191 -21.07 3.44 -24.85
N PHE A 192 -22.01 4.05 -25.57
CA PHE A 192 -23.43 4.04 -25.27
C PHE A 192 -24.16 3.31 -26.42
N ASN A 193 -25.26 2.60 -26.13
CA ASN A 193 -26.21 2.08 -27.11
C ASN A 193 -25.66 1.40 -28.40
N GLY A 194 -24.65 0.53 -28.30
CA GLY A 194 -24.21 -0.31 -29.43
C GLY A 194 -23.43 0.44 -30.51
N GLY A 195 -22.37 1.15 -30.10
CA GLY A 195 -21.40 1.84 -30.95
C GLY A 195 -21.45 3.36 -30.91
N ASP A 196 -22.27 3.98 -30.05
CA ASP A 196 -22.36 5.43 -29.87
C ASP A 196 -21.38 5.88 -28.77
N TYR A 197 -20.13 6.16 -29.14
CA TYR A 197 -19.07 6.53 -28.21
C TYR A 197 -19.10 8.02 -27.86
N LYS A 198 -18.97 8.34 -26.57
CA LYS A 198 -18.98 9.73 -26.07
C LYS A 198 -17.92 9.91 -25.01
N LEU A 199 -17.43 11.15 -24.88
CA LEU A 199 -16.64 11.51 -23.71
C LEU A 199 -17.53 11.46 -22.48
N TYR A 200 -17.22 10.58 -21.54
CA TYR A 200 -17.90 10.45 -20.27
C TYR A 200 -17.04 11.03 -19.14
N LEU A 201 -17.58 12.03 -18.44
CA LEU A 201 -16.94 12.66 -17.29
C LEU A 201 -17.77 12.45 -16.03
N GLN A 202 -17.14 11.91 -14.98
CA GLN A 202 -17.76 11.70 -13.68
C GLN A 202 -16.88 12.24 -12.54
N THR A 203 -17.54 12.81 -11.53
CA THR A 203 -16.93 13.29 -10.30
C THR A 203 -17.81 13.05 -9.09
N ILE A 204 -17.24 12.55 -8.00
CA ILE A 204 -17.85 12.59 -6.67
C ILE A 204 -16.94 13.30 -5.66
N THR A 205 -17.53 14.00 -4.69
CA THR A 205 -16.80 14.54 -3.54
C THR A 205 -16.21 13.40 -2.70
N PRO A 206 -14.96 13.53 -2.21
CA PRO A 206 -14.35 12.51 -1.36
C PRO A 206 -14.94 12.51 0.06
N ASN A 207 -14.48 11.60 0.92
CA ASN A 207 -14.82 11.59 2.33
C ASN A 207 -14.31 12.87 3.05
N THR A 208 -14.91 13.18 4.20
CA THR A 208 -14.54 14.29 5.09
C THR A 208 -13.06 14.37 5.50
N THR A 209 -12.35 13.24 5.61
CA THR A 209 -10.92 13.19 5.95
C THR A 209 -10.06 13.89 4.88
N VAL A 210 -10.52 13.92 3.64
CA VAL A 210 -9.86 14.61 2.52
C VAL A 210 -10.28 16.08 2.43
N MET A 211 -11.55 16.39 2.69
CA MET A 211 -12.11 17.73 2.56
C MET A 211 -11.73 18.65 3.73
N LYS A 212 -10.52 19.21 3.67
CA LYS A 212 -9.97 20.08 4.73
C LYS A 212 -10.31 21.57 4.60
N THR A 213 -10.58 22.04 3.38
CA THR A 213 -10.88 23.46 3.08
C THR A 213 -12.11 23.57 2.21
N PHE A 214 -12.95 24.57 2.48
CA PHE A 214 -14.22 24.77 1.79
C PHE A 214 -14.30 26.16 1.11
N PRO A 215 -14.91 26.25 -0.08
CA PRO A 215 -15.56 25.17 -0.83
C PRO A 215 -14.55 24.18 -1.42
N TYR A 216 -14.83 22.87 -1.25
CA TYR A 216 -14.02 21.82 -1.83
C TYR A 216 -14.54 21.49 -3.23
N ASN A 217 -13.65 21.42 -4.21
CA ASN A 217 -14.01 21.17 -5.60
C ASN A 217 -13.31 19.93 -6.12
N VAL A 218 -14.09 18.94 -6.55
CA VAL A 218 -13.59 17.87 -7.42
C VAL A 218 -13.86 18.30 -8.84
N ARG A 219 -12.79 18.47 -9.62
CA ARG A 219 -12.86 18.94 -11.00
C ARG A 219 -12.36 17.83 -11.91
N ASN A 220 -13.15 17.47 -12.90
CA ASN A 220 -12.71 16.58 -13.96
C ASN A 220 -12.86 17.31 -15.29
N ASN A 221 -11.75 17.52 -15.97
CA ASN A 221 -11.75 18.28 -17.20
C ASN A 221 -10.89 17.67 -18.27
N ILE A 222 -11.23 17.99 -19.50
CA ILE A 222 -10.43 17.77 -20.68
C ILE A 222 -10.17 19.14 -21.32
N GLY A 223 -8.90 19.44 -21.59
CA GLY A 223 -8.46 20.74 -22.12
C GLY A 223 -8.04 20.62 -23.57
N PHE A 224 -8.30 21.65 -24.37
CA PHE A 224 -7.81 21.72 -25.76
C PHE A 224 -6.28 21.87 -25.80
N VAL A 225 -5.64 21.28 -26.81
CA VAL A 225 -4.19 21.41 -27.05
C VAL A 225 -3.79 22.85 -27.38
N ASP A 226 -4.58 23.55 -28.19
CA ASP A 226 -4.36 24.96 -28.54
C ASP A 226 -5.56 25.83 -28.12
N PRO A 227 -5.68 26.20 -26.83
CA PRO A 227 -6.81 26.95 -26.35
C PRO A 227 -6.83 28.41 -26.82
N ASP A 228 -5.71 28.99 -27.28
CA ASP A 228 -5.62 30.40 -27.66
C ASP A 228 -6.26 30.71 -29.02
N SER A 229 -6.24 29.76 -29.95
CA SER A 229 -6.89 29.92 -31.26
C SER A 229 -8.42 29.79 -31.21
N ILE A 230 -8.97 29.42 -30.06
CA ILE A 230 -10.39 29.10 -29.89
C ILE A 230 -11.18 30.32 -29.40
N ASN A 231 -12.07 30.82 -30.26
CA ASN A 231 -13.03 31.88 -29.93
C ASN A 231 -14.42 31.34 -29.62
N SER A 232 -14.82 30.23 -30.24
CA SER A 232 -16.10 29.58 -29.97
C SER A 232 -15.97 28.09 -29.70
N ILE A 233 -16.83 27.59 -28.84
CA ILE A 233 -16.96 26.18 -28.48
C ILE A 233 -18.45 25.84 -28.48
N GLN A 234 -18.79 24.73 -29.12
CA GLN A 234 -20.10 24.09 -29.04
C GLN A 234 -19.90 22.63 -28.67
N ALA A 235 -20.81 22.05 -27.89
CA ALA A 235 -20.89 20.61 -27.71
C ALA A 235 -22.33 20.20 -27.40
N GLN A 236 -22.68 18.96 -27.76
CA GLN A 236 -23.82 18.28 -27.19
C GLN A 236 -23.45 17.78 -25.81
N VAL A 237 -24.28 18.08 -24.80
CA VAL A 237 -24.02 17.75 -23.40
C VAL A 237 -25.25 17.07 -22.80
N THR A 238 -25.07 15.89 -22.21
CA THR A 238 -26.14 15.17 -21.50
C THR A 238 -25.76 14.99 -20.05
N ILE A 239 -26.64 15.38 -19.11
CA ILE A 239 -26.47 14.99 -17.70
C ILE A 239 -26.96 13.56 -17.54
N ILE A 240 -26.09 12.65 -17.09
CA ILE A 240 -26.44 11.25 -16.84
C ILE A 240 -26.93 11.07 -15.41
N GLU A 241 -26.19 11.64 -14.44
CA GLU A 241 -26.56 11.62 -13.03
C GLU A 241 -26.16 12.95 -12.39
N SER A 242 -26.98 13.45 -11.46
CA SER A 242 -26.55 14.56 -10.62
C SER A 242 -27.24 14.54 -9.25
N ASN A 243 -26.46 14.25 -8.22
CA ASN A 243 -26.92 14.18 -6.83
C ASN A 243 -26.16 15.18 -5.96
N ILE A 244 -26.87 15.81 -5.03
CA ILE A 244 -26.31 16.73 -4.03
C ILE A 244 -27.01 16.51 -2.68
N SER A 245 -26.27 16.68 -1.58
CA SER A 245 -26.83 16.88 -0.25
C SER A 245 -26.51 18.28 0.27
N GLY A 246 -27.31 18.77 1.23
CA GLY A 246 -27.06 20.04 1.89
C GLY A 246 -26.98 21.23 0.91
N THR A 247 -25.85 21.94 0.94
CA THR A 247 -25.57 23.11 0.09
C THR A 247 -24.68 22.78 -1.10
N GLY A 248 -24.44 21.49 -1.36
CA GLY A 248 -23.64 21.00 -2.46
C GLY A 248 -24.10 21.51 -3.82
N ARG A 249 -23.17 21.53 -4.78
CA ARG A 249 -23.45 21.96 -6.15
C ARG A 249 -22.71 21.07 -7.13
N THR A 250 -23.34 20.83 -8.27
CA THR A 250 -22.69 20.18 -9.40
C THR A 250 -22.90 21.02 -10.63
N TYR A 251 -21.94 21.01 -11.53
CA TYR A 251 -22.11 21.66 -12.82
C TYR A 251 -21.18 21.08 -13.87
N THR A 252 -21.70 20.95 -15.07
CA THR A 252 -20.95 20.61 -16.29
C THR A 252 -20.90 21.85 -17.16
N TYR A 253 -19.79 22.11 -17.83
CA TYR A 253 -19.66 23.30 -18.67
C TYR A 253 -18.65 23.12 -19.80
N LEU A 254 -18.75 24.02 -20.77
CA LEU A 254 -17.70 24.31 -21.75
C LEU A 254 -17.33 25.79 -21.68
N GLY A 255 -16.03 26.10 -21.77
CA GLY A 255 -15.52 27.45 -21.58
C GLY A 255 -14.09 27.51 -21.05
N GLY A 256 -13.70 28.64 -20.50
CA GLY A 256 -12.36 28.86 -19.97
C GLY A 256 -11.95 30.32 -19.99
N ARG A 257 -10.66 30.57 -20.25
CA ARG A 257 -10.03 31.90 -20.26
C ARG A 257 -9.95 32.43 -21.68
N PHE A 258 -10.51 33.62 -21.93
CA PHE A 258 -10.67 34.18 -23.27
C PHE A 258 -9.79 35.39 -23.57
N TYR A 259 -9.55 36.27 -22.59
CA TYR A 259 -8.69 37.44 -22.75
C TYR A 259 -8.17 37.96 -21.41
N ASN A 260 -7.18 38.85 -21.42
CA ASN A 260 -6.73 39.58 -20.24
C ASN A 260 -7.16 41.06 -20.32
N ASP A 261 -7.56 41.64 -19.19
CA ASP A 261 -8.06 43.01 -19.12
C ASP A 261 -6.98 44.09 -18.91
N GLY A 262 -5.71 43.69 -18.80
CA GLY A 262 -4.57 44.58 -18.61
C GLY A 262 -4.26 44.91 -17.15
N THR A 263 -4.96 44.30 -16.19
CA THR A 263 -4.67 44.48 -14.77
C THR A 263 -3.26 43.98 -14.44
N SER A 264 -2.46 44.83 -13.80
CA SER A 264 -1.11 44.46 -13.35
C SER A 264 -1.17 43.46 -12.20
N GLY A 265 -0.24 42.50 -12.20
CA GLY A 265 -0.15 41.48 -11.14
C GLY A 265 0.52 40.18 -11.58
N GLY A 266 0.57 39.92 -12.89
CA GLY A 266 1.14 38.68 -13.44
C GLY A 266 0.30 37.44 -13.11
N GLY A 267 0.78 36.27 -13.52
CA GLY A 267 0.04 35.01 -13.36
C GLY A 267 -1.36 35.12 -13.96
N TYR A 268 -2.39 34.69 -13.22
CA TYR A 268 -3.78 34.77 -13.67
C TYR A 268 -4.39 36.17 -13.59
N VAL A 269 -3.77 37.16 -12.93
CA VAL A 269 -4.42 38.46 -12.67
C VAL A 269 -4.85 39.13 -13.98
N GLY A 270 -6.12 39.52 -14.04
CA GLY A 270 -6.72 40.16 -15.22
C GLY A 270 -7.32 39.19 -16.23
N ASP A 271 -7.05 37.89 -16.13
CA ASP A 271 -7.63 36.90 -17.05
C ASP A 271 -9.14 36.81 -16.83
N ILE A 272 -9.88 36.88 -17.94
CA ILE A 272 -11.33 36.81 -17.98
C ILE A 272 -11.75 35.38 -18.29
N TRP A 273 -12.44 34.79 -17.31
CA TRP A 273 -13.09 33.51 -17.40
C TRP A 273 -14.52 33.66 -17.91
N ALA A 274 -14.95 32.81 -18.83
CA ALA A 274 -16.34 32.69 -19.24
C ALA A 274 -16.73 31.23 -19.49
N GLU A 275 -17.95 30.88 -19.12
CA GLU A 275 -18.50 29.52 -19.33
C GLU A 275 -20.01 29.53 -19.60
N VAL A 276 -20.47 28.53 -20.34
CA VAL A 276 -21.88 28.11 -20.42
C VAL A 276 -21.99 26.73 -19.75
N SER A 277 -22.94 26.58 -18.84
CA SER A 277 -23.02 25.42 -17.96
C SER A 277 -24.44 24.90 -17.79
N ILE A 278 -24.56 23.63 -17.47
CA ILE A 278 -25.72 23.05 -16.81
C ILE A 278 -25.34 22.79 -15.37
N ARG A 279 -26.12 23.32 -14.42
CA ARG A 279 -25.81 23.30 -13.00
C ARG A 279 -26.99 22.78 -12.19
N ARG A 280 -26.71 21.89 -11.23
CA ARG A 280 -27.62 21.55 -10.13
C ARG A 280 -27.24 22.31 -8.87
N ALA A 281 -28.23 22.92 -8.24
CA ALA A 281 -28.16 23.38 -6.86
C ALA A 281 -29.47 23.02 -6.16
N SER A 282 -29.70 23.54 -4.95
CA SER A 282 -30.91 23.25 -4.16
C SER A 282 -32.21 23.69 -4.84
N ASP A 283 -32.14 24.59 -5.82
CA ASP A 283 -33.23 25.06 -6.67
C ASP A 283 -33.50 24.16 -7.89
N GLY A 284 -32.71 23.10 -8.09
CA GLY A 284 -32.84 22.15 -9.19
C GLY A 284 -31.78 22.31 -10.28
N LEU A 285 -32.02 21.69 -11.44
CA LEU A 285 -31.17 21.80 -12.63
C LEU A 285 -31.53 23.06 -13.41
N SER A 286 -30.51 23.81 -13.85
CA SER A 286 -30.68 25.00 -14.68
C SER A 286 -29.47 25.20 -15.59
N ALA A 287 -29.70 25.67 -16.82
CA ALA A 287 -28.61 26.12 -17.67
C ALA A 287 -28.26 27.59 -17.36
N ARG A 288 -26.97 27.92 -17.37
CA ARG A 288 -26.44 29.21 -16.93
C ARG A 288 -25.28 29.68 -17.80
N TYR A 289 -25.03 30.99 -17.79
CA TYR A 289 -23.77 31.57 -18.23
C TYR A 289 -23.10 32.30 -17.05
N TYR A 290 -21.77 32.33 -17.03
CA TYR A 290 -20.99 32.96 -15.98
C TYR A 290 -19.71 33.57 -16.55
N ILE A 291 -19.38 34.78 -16.11
CA ILE A 291 -18.20 35.55 -16.47
C ILE A 291 -17.57 36.08 -15.19
N ALA A 292 -16.27 35.88 -15.04
CA ALA A 292 -15.50 36.34 -13.91
C ALA A 292 -14.09 36.77 -14.29
N LYS A 293 -13.43 37.47 -13.37
CA LYS A 293 -12.05 37.94 -13.51
C LYS A 293 -11.18 37.34 -12.42
N TYR A 294 -10.02 36.81 -12.78
CA TYR A 294 -9.02 36.45 -11.79
C TYR A 294 -8.36 37.69 -11.16
N ILE A 295 -8.31 37.72 -9.83
CA ILE A 295 -7.76 38.85 -9.06
C ILE A 295 -6.51 38.47 -8.24
N THR A 296 -6.10 37.20 -8.26
CA THR A 296 -4.87 36.73 -7.62
C THR A 296 -3.92 36.07 -8.62
N PRO A 297 -2.59 36.21 -8.47
CA PRO A 297 -1.60 35.64 -9.40
C PRO A 297 -1.59 34.12 -9.47
N ASP A 298 -2.08 33.44 -8.43
CA ASP A 298 -2.15 31.98 -8.30
C ASP A 298 -3.46 31.37 -8.85
N GLY A 299 -4.41 32.19 -9.27
CA GLY A 299 -5.69 31.74 -9.81
C GLY A 299 -6.67 31.17 -8.77
N THR A 300 -6.44 31.41 -7.47
CA THR A 300 -7.32 30.90 -6.41
C THR A 300 -8.59 31.72 -6.22
N THR A 301 -8.55 33.02 -6.54
CA THR A 301 -9.69 33.94 -6.32
C THR A 301 -10.13 34.61 -7.61
N MET A 302 -11.45 34.64 -7.81
CA MET A 302 -12.10 35.35 -8.91
C MET A 302 -13.12 36.36 -8.39
N GLN A 303 -13.24 37.49 -9.08
CA GLN A 303 -14.31 38.46 -8.95
C GLN A 303 -15.41 38.12 -9.96
N ASP A 304 -16.63 37.90 -9.47
CA ASP A 304 -17.81 37.75 -10.32
C ASP A 304 -18.04 39.04 -11.12
N LEU A 305 -18.22 38.93 -12.44
CA LEU A 305 -18.52 40.07 -13.31
C LEU A 305 -19.98 40.04 -13.73
N LYS A 306 -20.42 38.92 -14.33
CA LYS A 306 -21.78 38.78 -14.81
C LYS A 306 -22.19 37.32 -14.89
N TRP A 307 -23.46 37.04 -14.61
CA TRP A 307 -24.02 35.71 -14.73
C TRP A 307 -25.53 35.77 -14.90
N GLY A 308 -26.13 34.67 -15.35
CA GLY A 308 -27.57 34.53 -15.46
C GLY A 308 -27.99 33.12 -15.83
N THR A 309 -29.30 32.91 -15.91
CA THR A 309 -29.92 31.63 -16.25
C THR A 309 -30.59 31.70 -17.61
N PHE A 310 -30.58 30.58 -18.32
CA PHE A 310 -31.44 30.35 -19.47
C PHE A 310 -32.82 29.90 -19.00
N SER A 311 -33.85 30.21 -19.78
CA SER A 311 -35.24 29.77 -19.53
C SER A 311 -35.49 28.33 -19.98
N THR A 312 -34.59 27.78 -20.82
CA THR A 312 -34.62 26.38 -21.28
C THR A 312 -34.62 25.40 -20.10
N PRO A 313 -35.68 24.58 -19.92
CA PRO A 313 -35.74 23.58 -18.86
C PRO A 313 -34.73 22.46 -19.09
N VAL A 314 -34.00 22.09 -18.03
CA VAL A 314 -32.97 21.04 -18.09
C VAL A 314 -33.40 19.80 -17.32
N THR A 315 -33.27 18.64 -17.94
CA THR A 315 -33.61 17.33 -17.35
C THR A 315 -32.47 16.33 -17.54
N VAL A 316 -32.34 15.39 -16.60
CA VAL A 316 -31.38 14.28 -16.68
C VAL A 316 -31.76 13.37 -17.86
N GLY A 317 -30.75 12.86 -18.57
CA GLY A 317 -30.89 11.97 -19.73
C GLY A 317 -31.22 12.66 -21.05
N THR A 318 -31.48 13.97 -21.05
CA THR A 318 -31.75 14.74 -22.27
C THR A 318 -30.47 15.43 -22.77
N PRO A 319 -30.09 15.28 -24.05
CA PRO A 319 -28.97 16.01 -24.64
C PRO A 319 -29.35 17.47 -24.89
N TYR A 320 -28.40 18.39 -24.62
CA TYR A 320 -28.53 19.82 -24.88
C TYR A 320 -27.32 20.35 -25.65
N ILE A 321 -27.55 21.21 -26.63
CA ILE A 321 -26.48 21.96 -27.30
C ILE A 321 -26.12 23.19 -26.47
N LEU A 322 -24.89 23.20 -25.96
CA LEU A 322 -24.31 24.35 -25.30
C LEU A 322 -23.35 25.06 -26.26
N TYR A 323 -23.35 26.39 -26.26
CA TYR A 323 -22.49 27.19 -27.13
C TYR A 323 -21.97 28.42 -26.38
N ILE A 324 -20.69 28.72 -26.58
CA ILE A 324 -20.05 29.98 -26.17
C ILE A 324 -19.22 30.51 -27.33
N ASP A 325 -19.24 31.83 -27.52
CA ASP A 325 -18.41 32.55 -28.47
C ASP A 325 -17.92 33.87 -27.88
N TYR A 326 -16.70 34.25 -28.24
CA TYR A 326 -16.10 35.52 -27.92
C TYR A 326 -15.64 36.22 -29.20
N ASN A 327 -16.17 37.42 -29.44
CA ASN A 327 -15.73 38.28 -30.53
C ASN A 327 -14.69 39.29 -30.01
N PRO A 328 -13.38 39.09 -30.29
CA PRO A 328 -12.32 39.95 -29.78
C PRO A 328 -12.31 41.35 -30.41
N SER A 329 -12.88 41.52 -31.62
CA SER A 329 -12.88 42.81 -32.32
C SER A 329 -13.81 43.84 -31.69
N ILE A 330 -14.85 43.37 -31.01
CA ILE A 330 -15.81 44.23 -30.30
C ILE A 330 -15.85 43.98 -28.80
N ASN A 331 -15.13 42.99 -28.27
CA ASN A 331 -15.14 42.56 -26.87
C ASN A 331 -16.55 42.16 -26.39
N GLN A 332 -17.13 41.14 -27.01
CA GLN A 332 -18.49 40.68 -26.76
C GLN A 332 -18.52 39.15 -26.58
N PHE A 333 -19.32 38.67 -25.63
CA PHE A 333 -19.63 37.24 -25.51
C PHE A 333 -21.04 36.93 -26.00
N THR A 334 -21.18 35.77 -26.64
CA THR A 334 -22.48 35.17 -26.97
C THR A 334 -22.55 33.77 -26.36
N PHE A 335 -23.61 33.49 -25.62
CA PHE A 335 -23.89 32.19 -25.03
C PHE A 335 -25.20 31.65 -25.57
N LYS A 336 -25.29 30.34 -25.82
CA LYS A 336 -26.54 29.69 -26.20
C LYS A 336 -26.74 28.37 -25.49
N VAL A 337 -28.01 28.06 -25.31
CA VAL A 337 -28.52 26.75 -24.91
C VAL A 337 -29.67 26.45 -25.86
N GLU A 338 -29.53 25.42 -26.69
CA GLU A 338 -30.45 25.20 -27.81
C GLU A 338 -30.57 26.45 -28.70
N SER A 339 -31.80 26.94 -28.92
CA SER A 339 -32.09 28.16 -29.66
C SER A 339 -31.99 29.44 -28.83
N GLU A 340 -31.97 29.35 -27.50
CA GLU A 340 -31.97 30.52 -26.62
C GLU A 340 -30.59 31.18 -26.63
N THR A 341 -30.54 32.49 -26.87
CA THR A 341 -29.28 33.24 -27.01
C THR A 341 -29.20 34.38 -26.01
N ILE A 342 -28.06 34.50 -25.33
CA ILE A 342 -27.72 35.62 -24.45
C ILE A 342 -26.43 36.27 -24.95
N THR A 343 -26.45 37.59 -25.10
CA THR A 343 -25.26 38.37 -25.48
C THR A 343 -24.87 39.31 -24.34
N VAL A 344 -23.59 39.33 -24.00
CA VAL A 344 -23.03 40.27 -23.02
C VAL A 344 -22.24 41.33 -23.77
N MET A 345 -22.71 42.57 -23.65
CA MET A 345 -22.21 43.68 -24.45
C MET A 345 -20.88 44.22 -23.90
N PRO A 346 -20.07 44.93 -24.72
CA PRO A 346 -18.76 45.41 -24.31
C PRO A 346 -18.81 46.39 -23.13
N SER A 347 -19.90 47.14 -23.00
CA SER A 347 -20.16 48.06 -21.88
C SER A 347 -20.32 47.36 -20.53
N GLU A 348 -20.46 46.04 -20.53
CA GLU A 348 -20.69 45.21 -19.35
C GLU A 348 -19.45 44.38 -18.98
N LEU A 349 -18.35 44.58 -19.70
CA LEU A 349 -17.13 43.80 -19.59
C LEU A 349 -15.92 44.71 -19.33
N PRO A 350 -14.89 44.20 -18.62
CA PRO A 350 -13.59 44.85 -18.59
C PRO A 350 -13.01 45.01 -20.00
N PRO A 351 -12.20 46.05 -20.24
CA PRO A 351 -11.57 46.28 -21.54
C PRO A 351 -10.68 45.10 -21.92
N ARG A 352 -10.53 44.84 -23.21
CA ARG A 352 -9.60 43.82 -23.71
C ARG A 352 -8.22 44.42 -23.91
N ALA A 353 -7.22 43.94 -23.20
CA ALA A 353 -5.82 44.33 -23.40
C ALA A 353 -5.05 43.35 -24.30
N GLY A 354 -5.43 42.06 -24.31
CA GLY A 354 -4.71 41.04 -25.06
C GLY A 354 -5.26 39.62 -24.85
N PRO A 355 -4.54 38.59 -25.32
CA PRO A 355 -4.83 37.20 -24.96
C PRO A 355 -4.70 37.00 -23.43
N PRO A 356 -5.28 35.91 -22.88
CA PRO A 356 -5.10 35.56 -21.47
C PRO A 356 -3.61 35.29 -21.17
N ASN A 357 -3.18 35.59 -19.94
CA ASN A 357 -1.83 35.34 -19.48
C ASN A 357 -1.54 33.84 -19.37
N ILE A 358 -2.52 33.07 -18.86
CA ILE A 358 -2.42 31.61 -18.77
C ILE A 358 -3.61 31.04 -19.55
N PRO A 359 -3.43 30.59 -20.79
CA PRO A 359 -4.55 30.16 -21.63
C PRO A 359 -5.05 28.77 -21.24
N TRP A 360 -6.37 28.59 -21.26
CA TRP A 360 -7.01 27.28 -21.13
C TRP A 360 -8.48 27.41 -21.49
N LYS A 361 -8.97 26.44 -22.26
CA LYS A 361 -10.39 26.24 -22.53
C LYS A 361 -10.63 24.73 -22.59
N GLY A 362 -11.87 24.30 -22.34
CA GLY A 362 -12.17 22.89 -22.37
C GLY A 362 -13.59 22.55 -21.92
N LEU A 363 -13.78 21.26 -21.68
CA LEU A 363 -15.01 20.66 -21.16
C LEU A 363 -14.73 20.20 -19.73
N ARG A 364 -15.69 20.38 -18.82
CA ARG A 364 -15.48 20.07 -17.40
C ARG A 364 -16.77 19.64 -16.70
N THR A 365 -16.64 18.70 -15.78
CA THR A 365 -17.58 18.46 -14.67
C THR A 365 -16.97 18.90 -13.34
N VAL A 366 -17.83 19.40 -12.45
CA VAL A 366 -17.47 19.78 -11.10
C VAL A 366 -18.50 19.25 -10.11
N SER A 367 -18.02 18.61 -9.06
CA SER A 367 -18.75 18.33 -7.83
C SER A 367 -18.17 19.18 -6.70
N ARG A 368 -19.01 19.98 -6.04
CA ARG A 368 -18.60 20.96 -5.04
C ARG A 368 -19.34 20.77 -3.73
N ALA A 369 -18.57 20.67 -2.65
CA ALA A 369 -19.05 20.73 -1.27
C ALA A 369 -18.72 22.10 -0.66
N TYR A 370 -19.65 22.67 0.11
CA TYR A 370 -19.41 23.92 0.85
C TYR A 370 -19.17 23.67 2.34
N ASN A 371 -19.51 22.49 2.85
CA ASN A 371 -19.30 22.08 4.24
C ASN A 371 -18.93 20.58 4.29
N PRO A 372 -18.38 20.07 5.43
CA PRO A 372 -17.99 18.67 5.55
C PRO A 372 -19.11 17.67 5.29
N THR A 373 -20.36 18.01 5.60
CA THR A 373 -21.51 17.12 5.41
C THR A 373 -22.15 17.19 4.02
N ASP A 374 -21.70 18.11 3.17
CA ASP A 374 -22.17 18.20 1.80
C ASP A 374 -21.53 17.08 0.96
N THR A 375 -22.37 16.40 0.18
CA THR A 375 -21.95 15.45 -0.85
C THR A 375 -22.44 15.96 -2.20
N ALA A 376 -21.65 15.69 -3.24
CA ALA A 376 -22.03 16.01 -4.62
C ALA A 376 -21.46 14.96 -5.57
N SER A 377 -22.30 14.40 -6.44
CA SER A 377 -21.92 13.53 -7.56
C SER A 377 -22.52 14.04 -8.86
N LEU A 378 -21.73 13.96 -9.93
CA LEU A 378 -22.12 14.36 -11.27
C LEU A 378 -21.50 13.43 -12.27
N SER A 379 -22.30 12.98 -13.24
CA SER A 379 -21.81 12.41 -14.49
C SER A 379 -22.49 13.07 -15.68
N SER A 380 -21.71 13.31 -16.73
CA SER A 380 -22.21 13.85 -17.99
C SER A 380 -21.45 13.28 -19.18
N THR A 381 -22.12 13.26 -20.32
CA THR A 381 -21.47 13.01 -21.62
C THR A 381 -21.27 14.30 -22.38
N PHE A 382 -20.24 14.31 -23.21
CA PHE A 382 -19.99 15.33 -24.22
C PHE A 382 -19.81 14.64 -25.57
N ASP A 383 -20.38 15.25 -26.60
CA ASP A 383 -20.36 14.74 -27.96
C ASP A 383 -20.43 15.91 -28.95
N ASP A 384 -20.12 15.67 -30.22
CA ASP A 384 -20.22 16.64 -31.31
C ASP A 384 -19.61 18.01 -30.95
N VAL A 385 -18.32 18.00 -30.58
CA VAL A 385 -17.60 19.21 -30.19
C VAL A 385 -17.20 19.99 -31.43
N TYR A 386 -17.68 21.23 -31.55
CA TYR A 386 -17.24 22.16 -32.58
C TYR A 386 -16.40 23.29 -31.99
N VAL A 387 -15.34 23.65 -32.71
CA VAL A 387 -14.47 24.79 -32.41
C VAL A 387 -14.47 25.70 -33.63
N SER A 388 -14.76 26.99 -33.44
CA SER A 388 -14.81 27.96 -34.54
C SER A 388 -15.71 27.49 -35.71
N ASN A 389 -16.84 26.85 -35.37
CA ASN A 389 -17.82 26.25 -36.30
C ASN A 389 -17.33 25.07 -37.14
N SER A 390 -16.17 24.49 -36.83
CA SER A 390 -15.66 23.27 -37.45
C SER A 390 -15.76 22.10 -36.47
N LEU A 391 -16.15 20.91 -36.94
CA LEU A 391 -16.16 19.72 -36.10
C LEU A 391 -14.73 19.48 -35.61
N TYR A 392 -14.56 19.49 -34.31
CA TYR A 392 -13.30 19.29 -33.63
C TYR A 392 -13.17 17.83 -33.21
N ASP A 393 -14.18 17.31 -32.51
CA ASP A 393 -14.21 15.92 -32.09
C ASP A 393 -15.65 15.42 -31.90
N ASP A 394 -15.94 14.24 -32.42
CA ASP A 394 -17.20 13.52 -32.20
C ASP A 394 -17.02 12.32 -31.25
N PHE A 395 -15.81 12.15 -30.69
CA PHE A 395 -15.48 11.06 -29.77
C PHE A 395 -15.82 9.65 -30.29
N SER A 396 -15.83 9.47 -31.62
CA SER A 396 -16.08 8.17 -32.26
C SER A 396 -14.94 7.14 -32.09
N SER A 397 -13.78 7.56 -31.56
CA SER A 397 -12.64 6.72 -31.22
C SER A 397 -12.76 6.17 -29.80
N GLU A 398 -12.41 4.91 -29.57
CA GLU A 398 -12.44 4.26 -28.24
C GLU A 398 -11.49 4.92 -27.20
N VAL A 399 -10.53 5.71 -27.68
CA VAL A 399 -9.57 6.44 -26.84
C VAL A 399 -9.56 7.94 -27.17
N ILE A 400 -9.26 8.75 -26.15
CA ILE A 400 -9.09 10.20 -26.26
C ILE A 400 -7.95 10.51 -27.24
N ASP A 401 -8.26 11.36 -28.22
CA ASP A 401 -7.30 11.81 -29.24
C ASP A 401 -6.26 12.78 -28.65
N SER A 402 -5.03 12.30 -28.55
CA SER A 402 -3.86 13.01 -28.02
C SER A 402 -3.48 14.25 -28.83
N SER A 403 -3.88 14.35 -30.09
CA SER A 403 -3.63 15.53 -30.93
C SER A 403 -4.60 16.69 -30.66
N LYS A 404 -5.72 16.40 -29.99
CA LYS A 404 -6.82 17.35 -29.72
C LYS A 404 -6.89 17.77 -28.24
N TRP A 405 -6.60 16.82 -27.35
CA TRP A 405 -6.80 17.00 -25.90
C TRP A 405 -5.51 16.84 -25.11
N VAL A 406 -5.40 17.45 -23.93
CA VAL A 406 -4.19 17.37 -23.06
C VAL A 406 -4.34 16.48 -21.82
N ASN A 407 -5.55 16.02 -21.54
CA ASN A 407 -5.95 15.38 -20.29
C ASN A 407 -6.56 14.01 -20.61
N TYR A 408 -5.80 12.93 -20.41
CA TYR A 408 -6.12 11.60 -20.95
C TYR A 408 -6.86 10.74 -19.90
N GLU A 409 -7.06 9.46 -20.16
CA GLU A 409 -7.98 8.61 -19.44
C GLU A 409 -7.60 8.45 -17.96
N PHE A 410 -8.63 8.48 -17.11
CA PHE A 410 -8.53 8.20 -15.68
C PHE A 410 -9.85 7.60 -15.23
N VAL A 411 -9.82 6.37 -14.72
CA VAL A 411 -11.03 5.62 -14.36
C VAL A 411 -10.90 5.07 -12.96
N ARG A 412 -11.80 5.47 -12.06
CA ARG A 412 -11.99 4.84 -10.76
C ARG A 412 -13.49 4.73 -10.52
N GLU A 413 -14.04 3.53 -10.57
CA GLU A 413 -15.47 3.27 -10.44
C GLU A 413 -15.72 1.81 -10.06
N ILE A 414 -16.93 1.51 -9.57
CA ILE A 414 -17.35 0.11 -9.42
C ILE A 414 -18.03 -0.37 -10.71
N VAL A 415 -17.58 -1.51 -11.22
CA VAL A 415 -18.17 -2.21 -12.36
C VAL A 415 -18.28 -3.69 -12.02
N ASP A 416 -19.47 -4.26 -12.17
CA ASP A 416 -19.75 -5.68 -11.94
C ASP A 416 -19.26 -6.21 -10.58
N GLY A 417 -19.41 -5.39 -9.53
CA GLY A 417 -19.01 -5.72 -8.16
C GLY A 417 -17.51 -5.64 -7.92
N LYS A 418 -16.74 -4.97 -8.79
CA LYS A 418 -15.29 -4.83 -8.66
C LYS A 418 -14.87 -3.38 -8.80
N LEU A 419 -13.78 -3.00 -8.14
CA LEU A 419 -13.14 -1.70 -8.39
C LEU A 419 -12.40 -1.72 -9.72
N ARG A 420 -12.91 -1.01 -10.73
CA ARG A 420 -12.18 -0.69 -11.95
C ARG A 420 -11.24 0.48 -11.67
N SER A 421 -9.95 0.29 -11.90
CA SER A 421 -8.93 1.33 -11.74
C SER A 421 -8.05 1.40 -12.97
N GLY A 422 -7.96 2.56 -13.60
CA GLY A 422 -7.15 2.76 -14.79
C GLY A 422 -6.63 4.18 -14.95
N VAL A 423 -5.48 4.30 -15.61
CA VAL A 423 -4.85 5.57 -15.99
C VAL A 423 -4.17 5.44 -17.33
N ARG A 424 -4.22 6.53 -18.11
CA ARG A 424 -3.39 6.73 -19.30
C ARG A 424 -2.67 8.08 -19.18
N SER A 425 -1.36 8.09 -19.42
CA SER A 425 -0.57 9.32 -19.38
C SER A 425 -0.66 10.07 -20.69
N SER A 426 -0.52 11.41 -20.63
CA SER A 426 -0.26 12.17 -21.85
C SER A 426 1.22 12.11 -22.23
N SER A 427 1.50 12.21 -23.52
CA SER A 427 2.87 12.37 -24.06
C SER A 427 3.54 13.68 -23.62
N ALA A 428 2.81 14.60 -22.97
CA ALA A 428 3.39 15.79 -22.35
C ALA A 428 3.76 15.57 -20.87
N SER A 429 3.31 14.47 -20.24
CA SER A 429 3.55 14.22 -18.82
C SER A 429 4.95 13.69 -18.58
N SER A 430 5.71 14.36 -17.71
CA SER A 430 7.00 13.86 -17.20
C SER A 430 6.89 13.29 -15.79
N TYR A 431 5.75 13.49 -15.11
CA TYR A 431 5.56 13.15 -13.70
C TYR A 431 4.75 11.88 -13.50
N ILE A 432 4.85 11.31 -12.30
CA ILE A 432 4.05 10.17 -11.86
C ILE A 432 2.56 10.48 -12.00
N ILE A 433 1.83 9.55 -12.62
CA ILE A 433 0.36 9.58 -12.68
C ILE A 433 -0.15 8.38 -11.90
N SER A 434 -0.95 8.63 -10.88
CA SER A 434 -1.46 7.59 -9.99
C SER A 434 -2.95 7.74 -9.76
N ASN A 435 -3.67 6.65 -9.92
CA ASN A 435 -5.03 6.52 -9.42
C ASN A 435 -5.00 5.68 -8.15
N ARG A 436 -5.07 6.37 -7.02
CA ARG A 436 -5.03 5.78 -5.69
C ARG A 436 -6.43 5.73 -5.09
N LEU A 437 -6.77 4.61 -4.50
CA LEU A 437 -7.89 4.48 -3.57
C LEU A 437 -7.32 4.19 -2.18
N GLU A 438 -7.42 5.15 -1.28
CA GLU A 438 -6.75 5.13 0.04
C GLU A 438 -7.74 4.77 1.15
N PHE A 439 -7.29 3.92 2.08
CA PHE A 439 -8.04 3.57 3.30
C PHE A 439 -8.19 4.80 4.21
N ILE A 440 -9.30 4.93 4.92
CA ILE A 440 -9.52 6.06 5.83
C ILE A 440 -8.52 6.06 6.99
N ASP A 441 -8.33 4.91 7.64
CA ASP A 441 -7.46 4.74 8.82
C ASP A 441 -6.32 3.74 8.57
N PRO A 442 -5.25 4.17 7.88
CA PRO A 442 -4.19 3.28 7.42
C PRO A 442 -3.18 2.87 8.52
N SER A 443 -3.19 3.49 9.69
CA SER A 443 -2.12 3.36 10.69
C SER A 443 -2.08 2.00 11.36
N LEU A 444 -3.24 1.39 11.58
CA LEU A 444 -3.35 0.08 12.22
C LEU A 444 -3.28 -1.07 11.21
N ILE A 445 -3.47 -0.78 9.92
CA ILE A 445 -3.43 -1.79 8.87
C ILE A 445 -1.97 -2.19 8.63
N ASP A 446 -1.62 -3.41 9.01
CA ASP A 446 -0.28 -3.96 8.82
C ASP A 446 -0.20 -4.92 7.62
N THR A 447 -1.36 -5.40 7.18
CA THR A 447 -1.50 -6.41 6.14
C THR A 447 -2.62 -6.03 5.20
N ILE A 448 -2.38 -6.20 3.90
CA ILE A 448 -3.41 -6.08 2.85
C ILE A 448 -3.34 -7.33 1.98
N SER A 449 -4.49 -7.90 1.68
CA SER A 449 -4.67 -8.86 0.60
C SER A 449 -5.77 -8.36 -0.33
N ALA A 450 -5.59 -8.54 -1.64
CA ALA A 450 -6.64 -8.25 -2.60
C ALA A 450 -6.45 -9.09 -3.87
N LYS A 451 -7.56 -9.39 -4.54
CA LYS A 451 -7.51 -9.92 -5.90
C LYS A 451 -7.27 -8.78 -6.88
N ALA A 452 -6.37 -8.98 -7.83
CA ALA A 452 -6.09 -8.04 -8.89
C ALA A 452 -6.16 -8.73 -10.26
N THR A 453 -6.90 -8.14 -11.20
CA THR A 453 -6.99 -8.63 -12.60
C THR A 453 -6.47 -7.55 -13.51
N LEU A 454 -5.41 -7.82 -14.29
CA LEU A 454 -4.88 -6.85 -15.26
C LEU A 454 -5.76 -6.86 -16.51
N LEU A 455 -6.33 -5.72 -16.89
CA LEU A 455 -7.25 -5.63 -18.03
C LEU A 455 -6.55 -5.14 -19.29
N ASP A 456 -5.81 -4.05 -19.17
CA ASP A 456 -5.03 -3.49 -20.26
C ASP A 456 -3.73 -2.89 -19.72
N ARG A 457 -2.72 -2.87 -20.57
CA ARG A 457 -1.40 -2.37 -20.24
C ARG A 457 -0.62 -1.99 -21.49
N GLN A 458 -0.17 -0.75 -21.52
CA GLN A 458 0.76 -0.26 -22.52
C GLN A 458 1.95 0.38 -21.81
N ASN A 459 3.12 -0.19 -22.07
CA ASN A 459 4.37 0.33 -21.54
C ASN A 459 5.35 0.44 -22.70
N GLU A 460 5.42 1.64 -23.30
CA GLU A 460 6.46 1.93 -24.28
C GLU A 460 7.82 1.71 -23.62
N HIS A 461 8.71 1.00 -24.32
CA HIS A 461 10.09 0.84 -23.87
C HIS A 461 10.65 2.23 -23.44
N ASP A 462 11.18 2.30 -22.22
CA ASP A 462 11.70 3.46 -21.48
C ASP A 462 10.76 4.23 -20.52
N ILE A 463 9.48 3.89 -20.39
CA ILE A 463 8.73 4.31 -19.18
C ILE A 463 9.18 3.40 -18.02
N GLU A 464 9.42 3.99 -16.85
CA GLU A 464 10.01 3.28 -15.70
C GLU A 464 9.17 2.07 -15.29
N SER A 465 7.86 2.25 -15.13
CA SER A 465 6.90 1.15 -14.91
C SER A 465 5.47 1.61 -15.04
N VAL A 466 4.59 0.68 -15.41
CA VAL A 466 3.14 0.80 -15.29
C VAL A 466 2.64 -0.37 -14.46
N SER A 467 2.06 -0.10 -13.29
CA SER A 467 1.72 -1.15 -12.33
C SER A 467 0.37 -0.95 -11.65
N ALA A 468 -0.31 -2.06 -11.36
CA ALA A 468 -1.46 -2.15 -10.47
C ALA A 468 -0.98 -2.88 -9.20
N TYR A 469 -1.13 -2.26 -8.03
CA TYR A 469 -0.57 -2.80 -6.78
C TYR A 469 -1.44 -2.51 -5.55
N ILE A 470 -1.19 -3.28 -4.50
CA ILE A 470 -1.59 -2.97 -3.13
C ILE A 470 -0.35 -2.58 -2.31
N GLY A 471 -0.50 -1.68 -1.35
CA GLY A 471 0.64 -1.22 -0.56
C GLY A 471 0.40 0.08 0.18
N GLY A 472 1.47 0.83 0.44
CA GLY A 472 1.39 2.09 1.18
C GLY A 472 2.67 2.44 1.94
N ILE A 473 2.59 3.41 2.85
CA ILE A 473 3.70 3.95 3.65
C ILE A 473 3.68 3.34 5.05
N TYR A 474 4.64 2.46 5.36
CA TYR A 474 4.62 1.60 6.55
C TYR A 474 5.53 2.07 7.68
N TYR A 475 6.70 2.62 7.37
CA TYR A 475 7.67 3.05 8.38
C TYR A 475 8.50 4.23 7.87
N ASN A 476 9.24 4.88 8.76
CA ASN A 476 10.25 5.88 8.44
C ASN A 476 11.66 5.34 8.75
N ASP A 477 12.60 5.49 7.81
CA ASP A 477 13.94 4.91 7.91
C ASP A 477 14.88 5.64 8.90
N GLY A 478 14.39 6.70 9.55
CA GLY A 478 15.15 7.55 10.46
C GLY A 478 15.88 8.71 9.79
N THR A 479 15.70 8.91 8.47
CA THR A 479 16.22 10.09 7.78
C THR A 479 15.65 11.36 8.43
N PRO A 480 16.49 12.27 8.95
CA PRO A 480 16.01 13.49 9.59
C PRO A 480 15.21 14.37 8.62
N GLY A 481 14.05 14.82 9.08
CA GLY A 481 13.16 15.68 8.31
C GLY A 481 11.74 15.59 8.83
N GLY A 482 10.85 16.37 8.22
CA GLY A 482 9.40 16.24 8.42
C GLY A 482 8.70 15.98 7.09
N GLY A 483 7.38 16.03 7.11
CA GLY A 483 6.58 15.71 5.91
C GLY A 483 6.81 14.25 5.54
N TYR A 484 7.12 13.97 4.28
CA TYR A 484 7.36 12.61 3.81
C TYR A 484 8.83 12.16 3.92
N MET A 485 9.76 13.04 4.30
CA MET A 485 11.20 12.70 4.32
C MET A 485 11.47 11.44 5.14
N GLY A 486 12.11 10.44 4.54
CA GLY A 486 12.45 9.16 5.19
C GLY A 486 11.32 8.14 5.24
N ASP A 487 10.09 8.51 4.91
CA ASP A 487 8.96 7.57 4.86
C ASP A 487 9.21 6.54 3.75
N VAL A 488 8.95 5.27 4.05
CA VAL A 488 9.16 4.15 3.13
C VAL A 488 7.81 3.57 2.70
N LEU A 489 7.58 3.65 1.40
CA LEU A 489 6.46 3.03 0.71
C LEU A 489 6.83 1.61 0.29
N ALA A 490 6.02 0.62 0.64
CA ALA A 490 6.14 -0.75 0.16
C ALA A 490 4.92 -1.10 -0.70
N SER A 491 5.13 -1.87 -1.76
CA SER A 491 4.07 -2.25 -2.71
C SER A 491 4.34 -3.62 -3.31
N VAL A 492 3.27 -4.37 -3.61
CA VAL A 492 3.29 -5.62 -4.38
C VAL A 492 2.20 -5.58 -5.45
N GLY A 493 2.53 -5.97 -6.67
CA GLY A 493 1.58 -5.86 -7.76
C GLY A 493 2.04 -6.45 -9.09
N ILE A 494 1.23 -6.16 -10.11
CA ILE A 494 1.34 -6.66 -11.47
C ILE A 494 1.51 -5.49 -12.47
N GLY A 495 2.04 -5.77 -13.65
CA GLY A 495 2.28 -4.80 -14.73
C GLY A 495 3.76 -4.49 -14.92
N GLY A 496 4.43 -3.96 -13.91
CA GLY A 496 5.90 -3.83 -13.88
C GLY A 496 6.52 -3.02 -15.04
N SER A 497 7.80 -3.25 -15.29
CA SER A 497 8.60 -2.56 -16.32
C SER A 497 8.71 -3.38 -17.62
N GLY A 498 9.07 -2.72 -18.73
CA GLY A 498 9.27 -3.38 -20.03
C GLY A 498 7.98 -3.68 -20.80
N SER A 499 8.06 -4.39 -21.92
CA SER A 499 6.89 -4.63 -22.78
C SER A 499 5.93 -5.70 -22.23
N ASN A 500 6.45 -6.74 -21.60
CA ASN A 500 5.62 -7.81 -21.04
C ASN A 500 5.25 -7.48 -19.59
N PRO A 501 4.01 -7.75 -19.16
CA PRO A 501 3.63 -7.58 -17.77
C PRO A 501 4.40 -8.55 -16.87
N THR A 502 4.84 -8.06 -15.72
CA THR A 502 5.50 -8.86 -14.68
C THR A 502 4.83 -8.65 -13.33
N ALA A 503 5.08 -9.55 -12.39
CA ALA A 503 4.75 -9.37 -10.99
C ALA A 503 6.01 -9.09 -10.17
N GLY A 504 5.86 -8.23 -9.17
CA GLY A 504 6.96 -7.92 -8.27
C GLY A 504 6.54 -7.04 -7.12
N TRP A 505 7.51 -6.77 -6.25
CA TRP A 505 7.37 -5.85 -5.13
C TRP A 505 8.46 -4.78 -5.19
N ARG A 506 8.17 -3.64 -4.56
CA ARG A 506 9.09 -2.50 -4.50
C ARG A 506 8.93 -1.75 -3.19
N LEU A 507 10.06 -1.40 -2.60
CA LEU A 507 10.19 -0.40 -1.56
C LEU A 507 10.81 0.87 -2.13
N SER A 508 10.19 2.00 -1.86
CA SER A 508 10.66 3.32 -2.25
C SER A 508 10.66 4.24 -1.03
N LYS A 509 11.77 4.95 -0.82
CA LYS A 509 11.89 5.95 0.24
C LYS A 509 11.68 7.34 -0.34
N PHE A 510 10.88 8.16 0.34
CA PHE A 510 10.72 9.57 0.00
C PHE A 510 11.95 10.39 0.43
N THR A 511 12.46 11.21 -0.50
CA THR A 511 13.69 11.99 -0.32
C THR A 511 13.41 13.50 -0.19
N ASP A 512 12.15 13.89 -0.02
CA ASP A 512 11.73 15.28 0.07
C ASP A 512 10.53 15.45 1.01
N TYR A 513 10.38 16.68 1.53
CA TYR A 513 9.32 17.01 2.50
C TYR A 513 7.91 16.84 1.95
N ILE A 514 7.70 17.12 0.65
CA ILE A 514 6.35 17.12 0.03
C ILE A 514 5.96 15.78 -0.61
N GLY A 515 6.86 14.79 -0.61
CA GLY A 515 6.59 13.43 -1.08
C GLY A 515 6.48 13.31 -2.60
N GLN A 516 7.23 14.11 -3.35
CA GLN A 516 7.26 14.05 -4.82
C GLN A 516 8.42 13.21 -5.36
N ASN A 517 9.51 13.08 -4.60
CA ASN A 517 10.71 12.38 -5.02
C ASN A 517 10.90 11.13 -4.18
N THR A 518 11.25 10.04 -4.86
CA THR A 518 11.55 8.77 -4.20
C THR A 518 12.80 8.13 -4.78
N GLU A 519 13.53 7.40 -3.96
CA GLU A 519 14.55 6.45 -4.39
C GLU A 519 14.12 5.02 -4.10
N THR A 520 14.49 4.06 -4.95
CA THR A 520 14.24 2.63 -4.69
C THR A 520 15.17 2.16 -3.58
N VAL A 521 14.60 1.58 -2.53
CA VAL A 521 15.34 0.94 -1.44
C VAL A 521 15.65 -0.50 -1.82
N ALA A 522 14.62 -1.24 -2.24
CA ALA A 522 14.71 -2.63 -2.65
C ALA A 522 13.55 -2.99 -3.58
N SER A 523 13.72 -4.06 -4.35
CA SER A 523 12.67 -4.62 -5.21
C SER A 523 12.95 -6.08 -5.52
N GLY A 524 11.91 -6.85 -5.77
CA GLY A 524 11.99 -8.24 -6.21
C GLY A 524 10.98 -8.53 -7.32
N LEU A 525 11.24 -9.60 -8.07
CA LEU A 525 10.35 -10.10 -9.13
C LEU A 525 9.91 -11.50 -8.77
N PHE A 526 8.65 -11.78 -9.05
CA PHE A 526 8.08 -13.12 -8.97
C PHE A 526 8.24 -13.83 -10.33
N SER A 527 8.28 -15.16 -10.31
CA SER A 527 8.31 -15.98 -11.53
C SER A 527 6.93 -16.20 -12.14
N THR A 528 5.87 -15.87 -11.41
CA THR A 528 4.47 -15.99 -11.86
C THR A 528 4.23 -15.21 -13.16
N PRO A 529 3.85 -15.89 -14.28
CA PRO A 529 3.53 -15.21 -15.53
C PRO A 529 2.25 -14.38 -15.41
N ILE A 530 2.28 -13.16 -15.93
CA ILE A 530 1.13 -12.25 -15.92
C ILE A 530 0.48 -12.20 -17.30
N ASN A 531 -0.82 -12.44 -17.37
CA ASN A 531 -1.63 -12.32 -18.57
C ASN A 531 -2.77 -11.33 -18.33
N LEU A 532 -3.26 -10.72 -19.41
CA LEU A 532 -4.47 -9.89 -19.36
C LEU A 532 -5.69 -10.79 -19.12
N GLY A 533 -6.60 -10.35 -18.25
CA GLY A 533 -7.84 -11.03 -17.89
C GLY A 533 -7.70 -12.08 -16.77
N ASP A 534 -6.49 -12.54 -16.46
CA ASP A 534 -6.24 -13.45 -15.34
C ASP A 534 -6.27 -12.69 -14.01
N THR A 535 -6.79 -13.34 -12.97
CA THR A 535 -6.85 -12.80 -11.59
C THR A 535 -5.74 -13.38 -10.73
N TYR A 536 -5.11 -12.53 -9.92
CA TYR A 536 -4.00 -12.86 -9.04
C TYR A 536 -4.29 -12.44 -7.60
N ASP A 537 -3.90 -13.26 -6.63
CA ASP A 537 -4.00 -12.92 -5.22
C ASP A 537 -2.73 -12.16 -4.80
N LEU A 538 -2.86 -10.87 -4.49
CA LEU A 538 -1.77 -10.03 -4.00
C LEU A 538 -1.81 -9.99 -2.47
N PHE A 539 -0.66 -10.08 -1.81
CA PHE A 539 -0.55 -9.97 -0.35
C PHE A 539 0.71 -9.21 0.07
N ILE A 540 0.55 -8.27 0.99
CA ILE A 540 1.65 -7.56 1.65
C ILE A 540 1.39 -7.53 3.16
N GLN A 541 2.40 -7.87 3.95
CA GLN A 541 2.38 -7.79 5.41
C GLN A 541 3.63 -7.11 5.93
N TRP A 542 3.48 -6.26 6.95
CA TRP A 542 4.54 -5.64 7.72
C TRP A 542 4.44 -6.07 9.18
N ASP A 543 5.42 -6.82 9.69
CA ASP A 543 5.38 -7.32 11.09
C ASP A 543 6.07 -6.40 12.11
N GLY A 544 6.48 -5.19 11.69
CA GLY A 544 7.28 -4.26 12.48
C GLY A 544 8.79 -4.40 12.27
N SER A 545 9.25 -5.48 11.64
CA SER A 545 10.68 -5.74 11.38
C SER A 545 10.98 -6.26 9.98
N LYS A 546 9.98 -6.79 9.29
CA LYS A 546 10.12 -7.47 8.00
C LYS A 546 8.83 -7.32 7.20
N PHE A 547 9.00 -7.18 5.89
CA PHE A 547 7.92 -7.34 4.93
C PHE A 547 7.83 -8.77 4.43
N THR A 548 6.60 -9.24 4.26
CA THR A 548 6.28 -10.41 3.44
C THR A 548 5.46 -9.94 2.24
N PHE A 549 5.90 -10.31 1.04
CA PHE A 549 5.20 -10.05 -0.22
C PHE A 549 4.80 -11.35 -0.87
N LYS A 550 3.61 -11.41 -1.47
CA LYS A 550 3.17 -12.58 -2.22
C LYS A 550 2.41 -12.22 -3.47
N ILE A 551 2.49 -13.14 -4.42
CA ILE A 551 1.53 -13.29 -5.50
C ILE A 551 1.14 -14.76 -5.60
N ASN A 552 -0.16 -15.05 -5.50
CA ASN A 552 -0.67 -16.42 -5.42
C ASN A 552 0.07 -17.21 -4.31
N ASP A 553 0.80 -18.27 -4.69
CA ASP A 553 1.59 -19.10 -3.79
C ASP A 553 3.06 -18.68 -3.65
N GLU A 554 3.57 -17.78 -4.50
CA GLU A 554 4.96 -17.33 -4.44
C GLU A 554 5.14 -16.27 -3.35
N VAL A 555 6.22 -16.38 -2.58
CA VAL A 555 6.51 -15.52 -1.42
C VAL A 555 7.93 -14.97 -1.52
N ASP A 556 8.10 -13.70 -1.14
CA ASP A 556 9.40 -13.06 -0.97
C ASP A 556 9.40 -12.15 0.26
N TYR A 557 10.58 -11.82 0.78
CA TYR A 557 10.75 -11.11 2.04
C TYR A 557 11.75 -9.96 1.95
N TYR A 558 11.56 -8.96 2.80
CA TYR A 558 12.56 -7.91 2.98
C TYR A 558 12.63 -7.45 4.45
N SER A 559 13.82 -7.47 5.04
CA SER A 559 14.09 -6.90 6.36
C SER A 559 14.89 -5.59 6.19
N PRO A 560 14.41 -4.45 6.71
CA PRO A 560 15.16 -3.21 6.68
C PRO A 560 16.50 -3.34 7.41
N VAL A 561 17.53 -2.72 6.83
CA VAL A 561 18.87 -2.56 7.46
C VAL A 561 19.03 -1.19 8.12
N THR A 562 18.02 -0.34 8.00
CA THR A 562 17.94 1.01 8.58
C THR A 562 17.13 0.99 9.86
N SER A 563 17.10 2.11 10.58
CA SER A 563 16.14 2.31 11.66
C SER A 563 14.70 2.12 11.16
N VAL A 564 13.84 1.66 12.04
CA VAL A 564 12.41 1.51 11.80
C VAL A 564 11.69 2.39 12.81
N ASN A 565 11.13 3.50 12.34
CA ASN A 565 10.33 4.42 13.14
C ASN A 565 8.89 4.46 12.60
N PRO A 566 7.91 4.92 13.40
CA PRO A 566 6.57 5.20 12.90
C PRO A 566 6.61 6.14 11.68
N PRO A 567 5.78 5.90 10.64
CA PRO A 567 5.75 6.75 9.47
C PRO A 567 5.18 8.14 9.81
N ASN A 568 5.70 9.18 9.15
CA ASN A 568 5.15 10.53 9.33
C ASN A 568 3.75 10.67 8.70
N ASN A 569 3.54 10.03 7.55
CA ASN A 569 2.29 10.06 6.81
C ASN A 569 1.84 8.62 6.50
N PRO A 570 1.28 7.89 7.48
CA PRO A 570 0.78 6.53 7.25
C PRO A 570 -0.25 6.53 6.11
N ARG A 571 -0.09 5.59 5.19
CA ARG A 571 -0.96 5.43 4.03
C ARG A 571 -1.06 3.96 3.66
N ARG A 572 -2.25 3.52 3.25
CA ARG A 572 -2.51 2.23 2.61
C ARG A 572 -3.38 2.49 1.39
N GLU A 573 -3.23 1.69 0.35
CA GLU A 573 -3.87 1.97 -0.93
C GLU A 573 -3.98 0.75 -1.85
N LEU A 574 -5.00 0.79 -2.70
CA LEU A 574 -5.06 0.11 -3.98
C LEU A 574 -4.73 1.14 -5.07
N THR A 575 -3.81 0.82 -5.97
CA THR A 575 -3.29 1.83 -6.90
C THR A 575 -3.02 1.26 -8.27
N THR A 576 -3.41 2.01 -9.32
CA THR A 576 -2.79 1.92 -10.65
C THR A 576 -1.91 3.13 -10.90
N ILE A 577 -0.70 2.92 -11.40
CA ILE A 577 0.33 3.96 -11.52
C ILE A 577 1.09 3.85 -12.82
N ILE A 578 1.47 5.01 -13.37
CA ILE A 578 2.48 5.18 -14.41
C ILE A 578 3.60 6.00 -13.78
N ARG A 579 4.77 5.39 -13.60
CA ARG A 579 5.91 6.05 -12.97
C ARG A 579 6.77 6.71 -14.03
N ASN A 580 7.02 8.01 -13.84
CA ASN A 580 7.95 8.82 -14.63
C ASN A 580 7.86 8.57 -16.15
N PRO A 581 6.71 8.86 -16.78
CA PRO A 581 6.50 8.62 -18.21
C PRO A 581 7.47 9.37 -19.12
N GLY A 582 8.11 10.44 -18.66
CA GLY A 582 9.16 11.13 -19.43
C GLY A 582 8.69 11.70 -20.77
N GLY A 583 7.41 12.07 -20.88
CA GLY A 583 6.80 12.53 -22.13
C GLY A 583 6.34 11.40 -23.06
N LYS A 584 6.20 10.19 -22.55
CA LYS A 584 5.68 9.03 -23.30
C LYS A 584 4.28 8.65 -22.83
N GLU A 585 3.56 8.01 -23.73
CA GLU A 585 2.26 7.47 -23.43
C GLU A 585 2.39 6.10 -22.77
N GLY A 586 1.75 5.94 -21.61
CA GLY A 586 1.64 4.70 -20.89
C GLY A 586 0.20 4.50 -20.45
N MET A 587 -0.20 3.25 -20.29
CA MET A 587 -1.54 2.88 -19.90
C MET A 587 -1.49 1.68 -18.96
N ILE A 588 -2.36 1.70 -17.98
CA ILE A 588 -2.67 0.51 -17.20
C ILE A 588 -4.10 0.57 -16.69
N GLU A 589 -4.76 -0.58 -16.74
CA GLU A 589 -6.09 -0.78 -16.21
C GLU A 589 -6.17 -2.13 -15.51
N ALA A 590 -6.82 -2.17 -14.35
CA ALA A 590 -7.00 -3.38 -13.56
C ALA A 590 -8.31 -3.35 -12.77
N PHE A 591 -8.86 -4.53 -12.51
CA PHE A 591 -9.84 -4.72 -11.43
C PHE A 591 -9.15 -5.04 -10.11
N PHE A 592 -9.69 -4.51 -9.03
CA PHE A 592 -9.44 -4.99 -7.67
C PHE A 592 -10.74 -5.51 -7.06
N ASP A 593 -10.62 -6.58 -6.27
CA ASP A 593 -11.73 -7.26 -5.63
C ASP A 593 -11.27 -7.96 -4.35
N ASP A 594 -12.21 -8.41 -3.51
CA ASP A 594 -11.96 -9.22 -2.31
C ASP A 594 -10.81 -8.66 -1.44
N VAL A 595 -10.97 -7.42 -0.95
CA VAL A 595 -9.94 -6.73 -0.16
C VAL A 595 -10.06 -7.14 1.29
N TYR A 596 -9.02 -7.79 1.80
CA TYR A 596 -8.89 -8.15 3.20
C TYR A 596 -7.77 -7.34 3.86
N ILE A 597 -7.97 -6.99 5.12
CA ILE A 597 -6.94 -6.32 5.93
C ILE A 597 -6.60 -7.11 7.18
N GLY A 598 -5.36 -6.92 7.65
CA GLY A 598 -4.94 -7.26 9.00
C GLY A 598 -4.70 -5.98 9.78
N ILE A 599 -5.17 -5.97 11.01
CA ILE A 599 -5.04 -4.86 11.93
C ILE A 599 -4.04 -5.30 13.02
N THR A 600 -3.08 -4.43 13.35
CA THR A 600 -2.30 -4.56 14.58
C THR A 600 -2.86 -3.55 15.58
N LEU A 601 -3.75 -4.02 16.45
CA LEU A 601 -3.97 -3.43 17.77
C LEU A 601 -3.19 -4.25 18.78
N LYS A 602 -2.72 -3.63 19.87
CA LYS A 602 -2.00 -4.39 20.89
C LYS A 602 -2.93 -5.38 21.58
N GLU A 603 -4.21 -5.03 21.63
CA GLU A 603 -5.30 -5.74 22.30
C GLU A 603 -6.00 -6.76 21.38
N ASP A 604 -5.86 -6.63 20.06
CA ASP A 604 -6.35 -7.59 19.05
C ASP A 604 -5.27 -8.65 18.81
N PHE A 605 -5.24 -9.64 19.70
CA PHE A 605 -4.22 -10.68 19.72
C PHE A 605 -4.37 -11.66 18.56
N ASP A 606 -5.58 -11.85 18.06
CA ASP A 606 -5.84 -12.75 16.94
C ASP A 606 -5.98 -12.06 15.58
N ARG A 607 -5.90 -10.73 15.56
CA ARG A 607 -5.78 -9.86 14.38
C ARG A 607 -6.94 -10.00 13.40
N ASP A 608 -8.14 -10.21 13.90
CA ASP A 608 -9.35 -10.26 13.07
C ASP A 608 -10.14 -8.95 13.02
N GLY A 609 -9.64 -7.90 13.68
CA GLY A 609 -10.14 -6.54 13.58
C GLY A 609 -11.19 -6.18 14.62
N ASP A 610 -11.39 -7.00 15.64
CA ASP A 610 -12.05 -6.60 16.88
C ASP A 610 -11.24 -7.00 18.11
N VAL A 611 -11.69 -6.57 19.28
CA VAL A 611 -11.12 -7.02 20.56
C VAL A 611 -12.23 -7.73 21.31
N ASP A 612 -12.25 -9.06 21.26
CA ASP A 612 -13.39 -9.84 21.69
C ASP A 612 -13.04 -10.99 22.66
N GLY A 613 -13.97 -11.92 22.85
CA GLY A 613 -13.78 -13.05 23.76
C GLY A 613 -12.60 -13.96 23.42
N LEU A 614 -12.17 -14.00 22.15
CA LEU A 614 -10.99 -14.72 21.69
C LEU A 614 -9.72 -14.04 22.16
N ASP A 615 -9.63 -12.72 22.03
CA ASP A 615 -8.49 -11.94 22.57
C ASP A 615 -8.44 -12.01 24.09
N LEU A 616 -9.60 -11.95 24.75
CA LEU A 616 -9.67 -12.08 26.20
C LEU A 616 -9.17 -13.46 26.66
N ALA A 617 -9.37 -14.51 25.86
CA ALA A 617 -8.84 -15.83 26.18
C ALA A 617 -7.31 -15.88 26.07
N VAL A 618 -6.73 -15.18 25.08
CA VAL A 618 -5.27 -15.02 24.95
C VAL A 618 -4.73 -14.20 26.11
N PHE A 619 -5.33 -13.04 26.41
CA PHE A 619 -4.97 -12.19 27.55
C PHE A 619 -4.99 -12.96 28.87
N ALA A 620 -6.10 -13.66 29.15
CA ALA A 620 -6.29 -14.43 30.37
C ALA A 620 -5.28 -15.58 30.53
N SER A 621 -4.73 -16.09 29.43
CA SER A 621 -3.69 -17.13 29.48
C SER A 621 -2.33 -16.61 29.93
N GLU A 622 -2.08 -15.31 29.77
CA GLU A 622 -0.84 -14.64 30.16
C GLU A 622 -0.99 -13.85 31.48
N PHE A 623 -2.21 -13.63 31.96
CA PHE A 623 -2.48 -12.86 33.18
C PHE A 623 -1.76 -13.41 34.42
N GLY A 624 -1.00 -12.54 35.09
CA GLY A 624 -0.17 -12.86 36.25
C GLY A 624 1.26 -13.30 35.93
N ARG A 625 1.67 -13.30 34.65
CA ARG A 625 3.08 -13.46 34.27
C ARG A 625 3.88 -12.24 34.72
N THR A 626 5.12 -12.46 35.17
CA THR A 626 6.03 -11.40 35.64
C THR A 626 7.42 -11.50 35.01
N ASP A 627 7.52 -12.19 33.88
CA ASP A 627 8.77 -12.54 33.22
C ASP A 627 8.82 -12.00 31.78
N CYS A 628 8.04 -10.96 31.50
CA CYS A 628 7.88 -10.37 30.18
C CYS A 628 9.13 -9.55 29.82
N ASN A 629 9.79 -9.95 28.74
CA ASN A 629 10.98 -9.27 28.23
C ASN A 629 11.22 -9.62 26.76
N PRO A 630 12.15 -8.97 26.03
CA PRO A 630 12.38 -9.26 24.62
C PRO A 630 12.73 -10.73 24.30
N SER A 631 13.32 -11.47 25.24
CA SER A 631 13.62 -12.90 25.10
C SER A 631 12.45 -13.80 25.52
N ASN A 632 11.43 -13.25 26.17
CA ASN A 632 10.23 -13.94 26.62
C ASN A 632 9.01 -12.99 26.54
N PRO A 633 8.54 -12.67 25.33
CA PRO A 633 7.52 -11.66 25.14
C PRO A 633 6.17 -12.10 25.73
N CYS A 634 5.47 -11.13 26.32
CA CYS A 634 4.07 -11.24 26.69
C CYS A 634 3.28 -10.30 25.78
N TYR A 635 2.22 -10.80 25.17
CA TYR A 635 1.30 -9.97 24.41
C TYR A 635 0.35 -9.22 25.34
N GLY A 636 0.02 -9.82 26.49
CA GLY A 636 -0.76 -9.18 27.53
C GLY A 636 -0.06 -8.01 28.24
N ASP A 637 1.24 -7.80 28.04
CA ASP A 637 2.01 -6.67 28.59
C ASP A 637 1.82 -5.43 27.69
N LEU A 638 0.63 -4.85 27.78
CA LEU A 638 0.13 -3.79 26.91
C LEU A 638 0.77 -2.44 27.22
N ASP A 639 1.12 -2.18 28.49
CA ASP A 639 1.82 -0.97 28.91
C ASP A 639 3.36 -1.08 28.87
N SER A 640 3.88 -2.30 28.63
CA SER A 640 5.29 -2.60 28.42
C SER A 640 6.15 -2.41 29.67
N ASP A 641 5.61 -2.73 30.85
CA ASP A 641 6.30 -2.60 32.14
C ASP A 641 6.98 -3.91 32.61
N GLY A 642 6.76 -5.03 31.91
CA GLY A 642 7.45 -6.30 32.13
C GLY A 642 6.64 -7.35 32.89
N ASP A 643 5.36 -7.10 33.17
CA ASP A 643 4.43 -8.12 33.65
C ASP A 643 3.07 -8.05 32.90
N VAL A 644 2.15 -8.97 33.22
CA VAL A 644 0.78 -8.93 32.69
C VAL A 644 -0.16 -8.88 33.88
N ASP A 645 -0.69 -7.70 34.18
CA ASP A 645 -1.44 -7.47 35.40
C ASP A 645 -2.75 -6.70 35.19
N LYS A 646 -3.29 -6.14 36.28
CA LYS A 646 -4.56 -5.40 36.29
C LYS A 646 -4.49 -4.10 35.46
N ASP A 647 -3.31 -3.51 35.30
CA ASP A 647 -3.10 -2.25 34.59
C ASP A 647 -3.18 -2.53 33.08
N ASP A 648 -2.62 -3.66 32.61
CA ASP A 648 -2.89 -4.17 31.26
C ASP A 648 -4.35 -4.56 31.05
N LEU A 649 -4.98 -5.20 32.04
CA LEU A 649 -6.40 -5.55 31.93
C LEU A 649 -7.27 -4.30 31.76
N ALA A 650 -6.86 -3.18 32.34
CA ALA A 650 -7.56 -1.91 32.14
C ALA A 650 -7.41 -1.42 30.69
N LEU A 651 -6.21 -1.47 30.10
CA LEU A 651 -5.98 -1.14 28.70
C LEU A 651 -6.77 -2.06 27.75
N PHE A 652 -6.71 -3.37 27.99
CA PHE A 652 -7.49 -4.35 27.23
C PHE A 652 -9.00 -4.07 27.31
N ALA A 653 -9.51 -3.78 28.52
CA ALA A 653 -10.93 -3.52 28.73
C ALA A 653 -11.41 -2.20 28.11
N GLU A 654 -10.52 -1.22 27.89
CA GLU A 654 -10.86 0.00 27.14
C GLU A 654 -11.18 -0.31 25.68
N GLU A 655 -10.59 -1.38 25.14
CA GLU A 655 -10.74 -1.80 23.74
C GLU A 655 -11.76 -2.93 23.55
N PHE A 656 -12.04 -3.70 24.60
CA PHE A 656 -12.95 -4.84 24.55
C PHE A 656 -14.36 -4.51 24.05
N GLY A 657 -14.81 -5.26 23.04
CA GLY A 657 -16.09 -5.11 22.35
C GLY A 657 -16.10 -4.06 21.24
N LYS A 658 -14.96 -3.47 20.90
CA LYS A 658 -14.82 -2.59 19.73
C LYS A 658 -14.42 -3.40 18.49
N THR A 659 -14.91 -2.97 17.33
CA THR A 659 -14.55 -3.46 16.00
C THR A 659 -14.00 -2.29 15.19
N TYR A 660 -12.93 -2.52 14.43
CA TYR A 660 -12.08 -1.49 13.83
C TYR A 660 -12.04 -1.51 12.30
#